data_AF-A0A7S1L587-F1
#
_entry.id   AF-A0A7S1L587-F1
#
_cell.length_a   1.000
_cell.length_b   1.000
_cell.length_c   1.000
_cell.angle_alpha   90.00
_cell.angle_beta   90.00
_cell.angle_gamma   90.00
#
_symmetry.space_group_name_H-M   'P 1'
#
loop_
_entity.id
_entity.type
_entity.pdbx_description
1 polymer ?
#
loop_
_entity_poly.entity_id
_entity_poly.type
_entity_poly.pdbx_seq_one_letter_code
_entity_poly.pdbx_strand_id
1 'polypeptide(L)'
;MVKPYLFVYNLASAALWAYVLFLSVTSFQEGASPATAWARFSLPLLVVQTAAGLEVVHSMVKLVKSPVFSTALQVASRYGVLWMYTFYFPEAQAHWSLYLMVTSWALVEVPRYLYYAVHLYLEVPFPLFWLRYSLFAILYPTGISGELLQIFTSLGPAKRECALCWYLSVFLILMYIPGSPFMFTHMVKQRRKMFKARSGEPTKKAAPPASGVEFPLDKKSNARSTTIVNQGTYVAAVKDVDPEASAAAAKEKNWRYGYAKHVVRNVEISCKSNATCLKVAKAGLDYLHANFEFVTKDGTMSVADAMTKIPGTFQTYTIEGTGKRAKDFEYTVPYQKFESKTVNNLKGKALLEQLDKWVAKGVIEADARDAVAAMVKQPELHSTALQDRYFVLLGAGSAMGPLRVLLELGANIIAVDINREPVWKRLIEMARNSPGKMIIPVSKDPKTIKDDAELAQCAGADLLNDTPKIANWVMDQQPGKQLVLGCYAYLDSALFVRLAIAMDAIVARVLEKRKNAALGFLCSPTDVFVTSDETHEARAKALKRVPWWQSLLKLVLPKKMLVKNAIRQVKSDDGKTFSIVDGLAVAQGPNYALAKRLQHWRCMLAREAGHTVSTNIAPSTATVSVVHNPQFAAAYKGMGYFAPMEIVYQDLSNAMMTAVLINDVCNPKSPANASFKLDNQIRLFAYGSCHFGIWRMAYKCGSIGEVSALIGYMKIYAIYLHATGIALSAFAALVANKGAPHTW
;
A
#
# COMPACT_ATOMS: atom_id res chain seq x y z
N MET A 1 7.59 35.65 28.66
CA MET A 1 8.18 35.01 29.86
C MET A 1 8.41 33.51 29.73
N VAL A 2 7.59 32.74 28.98
CA VAL A 2 7.72 31.27 28.88
C VAL A 2 9.02 30.78 28.21
N LYS A 3 9.41 31.35 27.06
CA LYS A 3 10.62 30.92 26.34
C LYS A 3 11.92 31.13 27.14
N PRO A 4 12.17 32.31 27.77
CA PRO A 4 13.35 32.50 28.61
C PRO A 4 13.43 31.53 29.78
N TYR A 5 12.29 31.29 30.46
CA TYR A 5 12.22 30.30 31.54
C TYR A 5 12.59 28.90 31.05
N LEU A 6 11.98 28.43 29.96
CA LEU A 6 12.29 27.10 29.40
C LEU A 6 13.75 27.01 28.94
N PHE A 7 14.32 28.10 28.43
CA PHE A 7 15.73 28.13 28.04
C PHE A 7 16.66 27.97 29.24
N VAL A 8 16.42 28.72 30.31
CA VAL A 8 17.18 28.61 31.57
C VAL A 8 17.03 27.22 32.17
N TYR A 9 15.80 26.68 32.23
CA TYR A 9 15.54 25.33 32.72
C TYR A 9 16.33 24.27 31.93
N ASN A 10 16.22 24.29 30.59
CA ASN A 10 16.92 23.32 29.75
C ASN A 10 18.45 23.47 29.87
N LEU A 11 18.98 24.70 29.94
CA LEU A 11 20.41 24.92 30.09
C LEU A 11 20.93 24.44 31.46
N ALA A 12 20.18 24.72 32.54
CA ALA A 12 20.50 24.25 33.88
C ALA A 12 20.48 22.72 33.97
N SER A 13 19.45 22.07 33.40
CA SER A 13 19.37 20.61 33.32
C SER A 13 20.51 20.01 32.50
N ALA A 14 20.88 20.62 31.37
CA ALA A 14 22.03 20.17 30.58
C ALA A 14 23.35 20.27 31.37
N ALA A 15 23.57 21.37 32.08
CA ALA A 15 24.76 21.58 32.89
C ALA A 15 24.86 20.58 34.06
N LEU A 16 23.75 20.34 34.76
CA LEU A 16 23.70 19.36 35.86
C LEU A 16 23.94 17.93 35.35
N TRP A 17 23.32 17.53 34.24
CA TRP A 17 23.59 16.21 33.64
C TRP A 17 25.03 16.08 33.13
N ALA A 18 25.63 17.16 32.60
CA ALA A 18 27.03 17.16 32.19
C ALA A 18 27.96 17.02 33.40
N TYR A 19 27.62 17.64 34.53
CA TYR A 19 28.35 17.48 35.77
C TYR A 19 28.26 16.05 36.33
N VAL A 20 27.07 15.44 36.33
CA VAL A 20 26.89 14.02 36.67
C VAL A 20 27.72 13.12 35.75
N LEU A 21 27.72 13.38 34.44
CA LEU A 21 28.54 12.65 33.48
C LEU A 21 30.02 12.76 33.78
N PHE A 22 30.51 13.98 34.05
CA PHE A 22 31.90 14.25 34.41
C PHE A 22 32.30 13.44 35.65
N LEU A 23 31.54 13.54 36.74
CA LEU A 23 31.81 12.80 37.98
C LEU A 23 31.76 11.28 37.80
N SER A 24 30.84 10.78 36.98
CA SER A 24 30.73 9.35 36.67
C SER A 24 31.95 8.86 35.89
N VAL A 25 32.37 9.59 34.87
CA VAL A 25 33.53 9.22 34.03
C VAL A 25 34.85 9.32 34.80
N THR A 26 35.07 10.39 35.56
CA THR A 26 36.30 10.55 36.36
C THR A 26 36.40 9.47 37.43
N SER A 27 35.30 9.17 38.13
CA SER A 27 35.28 8.09 39.12
C SER A 27 35.57 6.73 38.50
N PHE A 28 35.12 6.48 37.26
CA PHE A 28 35.46 5.25 36.55
C PHE A 28 36.95 5.20 36.16
N GLN A 29 37.51 6.31 35.65
CA GLN A 29 38.92 6.41 35.26
C GLN A 29 39.88 6.26 36.45
N GLU A 30 39.48 6.74 37.62
CA GLU A 30 40.22 6.59 38.88
C GLU A 30 40.09 5.18 39.50
N GLY A 31 39.33 4.27 38.89
CA GLY A 31 39.10 2.93 39.42
C GLY A 31 38.27 2.90 40.70
N ALA A 32 37.46 3.94 40.95
CA ALA A 32 36.63 3.99 42.14
C ALA A 32 35.57 2.87 42.14
N SER A 33 35.27 2.33 43.31
CA SER A 33 34.16 1.38 43.45
C SER A 33 32.81 2.08 43.16
N PRO A 34 31.76 1.34 42.72
CA PRO A 34 30.44 1.94 42.50
C PRO A 34 29.88 2.67 43.73
N ALA A 35 30.11 2.16 44.94
CA ALA A 35 29.71 2.83 46.17
C ALA A 35 30.44 4.17 46.39
N THR A 36 31.74 4.22 46.10
CA THR A 36 32.53 5.47 46.12
C THR A 36 32.03 6.45 45.06
N ALA A 37 31.67 5.95 43.87
CA ALA A 37 31.13 6.75 42.78
C ALA A 37 29.76 7.33 43.12
N TRP A 38 28.88 6.52 43.73
CA TRP A 38 27.59 6.94 44.26
C TRP A 38 27.75 8.11 45.24
N ALA A 39 28.69 8.02 46.18
CA ALA A 39 28.96 9.11 47.12
C ALA A 39 29.35 10.43 46.42
N ARG A 40 29.97 10.35 45.24
CA ARG A 40 30.39 11.53 44.46
C ARG A 40 29.28 12.16 43.63
N PHE A 41 28.47 11.35 42.92
CA PHE A 41 27.46 11.88 41.98
C PHE A 41 26.01 11.75 42.44
N SER A 42 25.71 11.12 43.58
CA SER A 42 24.34 10.92 44.07
C SER A 42 23.58 12.23 44.23
N LEU A 43 24.14 13.21 44.92
CA LEU A 43 23.49 14.51 45.14
C LEU A 43 23.12 15.21 43.81
N PRO A 44 24.06 15.48 42.87
CA PRO A 44 23.69 16.12 41.61
C PRO A 44 22.74 15.28 40.75
N LEU A 45 22.85 13.94 40.79
CA LEU A 45 21.94 13.03 40.09
C LEU A 45 20.51 13.11 40.64
N LEU A 46 20.34 13.08 41.97
CA LEU A 46 19.05 13.17 42.64
C LEU A 46 18.39 14.53 42.39
N VAL A 47 19.17 15.61 42.41
CA VAL A 47 18.68 16.97 42.13
C VAL A 47 18.17 17.06 40.69
N VAL A 48 19.00 16.69 39.69
CA VAL A 48 18.62 16.85 38.28
C VAL A 48 17.47 15.92 37.89
N GLN A 49 17.46 14.69 38.43
CA GLN A 49 16.36 13.77 38.17
C GLN A 49 15.07 14.29 38.79
N THR A 50 15.08 14.78 40.04
CA THR A 50 13.90 15.36 40.69
C THR A 50 13.37 16.60 39.98
N ALA A 51 14.26 17.39 39.37
CA ALA A 51 13.87 18.53 38.55
C ALA A 51 13.10 18.13 37.28
N ALA A 52 13.19 16.87 36.82
CA ALA A 52 12.40 16.37 35.68
C ALA A 52 10.89 16.32 36.00
N GLY A 53 10.49 16.32 37.27
CA GLY A 53 9.09 16.46 37.68
C GLY A 53 8.45 17.75 37.18
N LEU A 54 9.24 18.82 37.01
CA LEU A 54 8.76 20.06 36.41
C LEU A 54 8.32 19.87 34.96
N GLU A 55 8.82 18.88 34.22
CA GLU A 55 8.35 18.59 32.85
C GLU A 55 6.89 18.12 32.83
N VAL A 56 6.45 17.42 33.87
CA VAL A 56 5.05 17.02 34.05
C VAL A 56 4.19 18.27 34.26
N VAL A 57 4.64 19.18 35.13
CA VAL A 57 3.99 20.47 35.37
C VAL A 57 3.92 21.29 34.08
N HIS A 58 5.04 21.42 33.34
CA HIS A 58 5.09 22.13 32.07
C HIS A 58 4.10 21.56 31.05
N SER A 59 3.92 20.24 31.02
CA SER A 59 2.94 19.57 30.16
C SER A 59 1.51 19.84 30.62
N MET A 60 1.23 19.80 31.94
CA MET A 60 -0.09 20.04 32.52
C MET A 60 -0.59 21.47 32.26
N VAL A 61 0.28 22.46 32.46
CA VAL A 61 -0.03 23.87 32.21
C VAL A 61 0.18 24.29 30.74
N LYS A 62 0.43 23.34 29.84
CA LYS A 62 0.60 23.53 28.39
C LYS A 62 1.72 24.51 28.00
N LEU A 63 2.76 24.65 28.83
CA LEU A 63 4.00 25.36 28.46
C LEU A 63 4.74 24.64 27.33
N VAL A 64 4.56 23.31 27.23
CA VAL A 64 5.07 22.46 26.15
C VAL A 64 3.96 21.60 25.56
N LYS A 65 4.08 21.25 24.27
CA LYS A 65 3.08 20.46 23.52
C LYS A 65 3.24 18.94 23.73
N SER A 66 3.52 18.51 24.95
CA SER A 66 3.72 17.10 25.31
C SER A 66 2.48 16.52 25.99
N PRO A 67 2.06 15.27 25.69
CA PRO A 67 0.93 14.66 26.38
C PRO A 67 1.27 14.36 27.85
N VAL A 68 0.45 14.88 28.77
CA VAL A 68 0.67 14.81 30.22
C VAL A 68 0.92 13.38 30.71
N PHE A 69 0.04 12.44 30.32
CA PHE A 69 0.13 11.05 30.78
C PHE A 69 1.46 10.38 30.37
N SER A 70 1.91 10.59 29.13
CA SER A 70 3.18 10.03 28.67
C SER A 70 4.39 10.67 29.37
N THR A 71 4.35 11.98 29.63
CA THR A 71 5.42 12.66 30.37
C THR A 71 5.49 12.16 31.81
N ALA A 72 4.34 12.04 32.47
CA ALA A 72 4.24 11.53 33.84
C ALA A 72 4.76 10.09 33.95
N LEU A 73 4.36 9.20 33.04
CA LEU A 73 4.81 7.81 33.04
C LEU A 73 6.34 7.69 32.83
N GLN A 74 6.91 8.52 31.95
CA GLN A 74 8.36 8.56 31.72
C GLN A 74 9.11 9.00 32.99
N VAL A 75 8.68 10.09 33.63
CA VAL A 75 9.31 10.59 34.86
C VAL A 75 9.14 9.60 36.02
N ALA A 76 7.94 9.06 36.21
CA ALA A 76 7.64 8.09 37.27
C ALA A 76 8.50 6.83 37.16
N SER A 77 8.74 6.32 35.93
CA SER A 77 9.60 5.16 35.73
C SER A 77 11.02 5.40 36.25
N ARG A 78 11.61 6.56 35.93
CA ARG A 78 12.96 6.96 36.35
C ARG A 78 13.04 7.25 37.85
N TYR A 79 11.98 7.81 38.42
CA TYR A 79 11.89 7.99 39.87
C TYR A 79 11.85 6.66 40.58
N GLY A 80 11.15 5.67 40.02
CA GLY A 80 11.15 4.33 40.59
C GLY A 80 12.55 3.74 40.66
N VAL A 81 13.28 3.73 39.55
CA VAL A 81 14.65 3.18 39.53
C VAL A 81 15.59 3.93 40.48
N LEU A 82 15.57 5.27 40.45
CA LEU A 82 16.52 6.06 41.23
C LEU A 82 16.14 6.13 42.72
N TRP A 83 14.93 6.56 43.05
CA TRP A 83 14.52 6.82 44.43
C TRP A 83 14.08 5.56 45.18
N MET A 84 13.34 4.66 44.52
CA MET A 84 12.81 3.47 45.22
C MET A 84 13.84 2.33 45.31
N TYR A 85 14.77 2.23 44.36
CA TYR A 85 15.76 1.16 44.34
C TYR A 85 17.17 1.66 44.62
N THR A 86 17.73 2.49 43.74
CA THR A 86 19.14 2.91 43.82
C THR A 86 19.46 3.69 45.10
N PHE A 87 18.60 4.63 45.50
CA PHE A 87 18.79 5.44 46.71
C PHE A 87 18.56 4.64 47.99
N TYR A 88 17.59 3.73 47.99
CA TYR A 88 17.16 3.02 49.18
C TYR A 88 18.05 1.82 49.54
N PHE A 89 18.53 1.06 48.54
CA PHE A 89 19.29 -0.16 48.77
C PHE A 89 20.80 0.03 48.54
N PRO A 90 21.64 -0.14 49.58
CA PRO A 90 23.11 -0.08 49.45
C PRO A 90 23.67 -1.09 48.44
N GLU A 91 23.03 -2.24 48.27
CA GLU A 91 23.44 -3.26 47.30
C GLU A 91 23.37 -2.75 45.86
N ALA A 92 22.35 -1.94 45.55
CA ALA A 92 22.22 -1.31 44.23
C ALA A 92 23.32 -0.25 44.01
N GLN A 93 23.70 0.49 45.07
CA GLN A 93 24.75 1.50 45.05
C GLN A 93 26.15 0.89 44.87
N ALA A 94 26.37 -0.30 45.41
CA ALA A 94 27.64 -1.01 45.33
C ALA A 94 27.82 -1.81 44.02
N HIS A 95 26.75 -2.03 43.25
CA HIS A 95 26.80 -2.84 42.05
C HIS A 95 27.25 -2.05 40.80
N TRP A 96 28.03 -2.70 39.92
CA TRP A 96 28.63 -2.07 38.73
C TRP A 96 27.60 -1.48 37.75
N SER A 97 26.37 -2.01 37.74
CA SER A 97 25.29 -1.52 36.88
C SER A 97 24.92 -0.06 37.16
N LEU A 98 25.33 0.49 38.31
CA LEU A 98 25.18 1.91 38.62
C LEU A 98 25.91 2.79 37.60
N TYR A 99 27.18 2.46 37.27
CA TYR A 99 27.92 3.17 36.23
C TYR A 99 27.23 3.04 34.87
N LEU A 100 26.81 1.83 34.51
CA LEU A 100 26.15 1.57 33.24
C LEU A 100 24.87 2.42 33.10
N MET A 101 24.06 2.49 34.15
CA MET A 101 22.82 3.27 34.19
C MET A 101 23.12 4.77 34.12
N VAL A 102 23.90 5.30 35.07
CA VAL A 102 24.11 6.74 35.24
C VAL A 102 24.84 7.35 34.04
N THR A 103 25.88 6.69 33.53
CA THR A 103 26.60 7.17 32.34
C THR A 103 25.70 7.13 31.11
N SER A 104 24.89 6.08 30.92
CA SER A 104 23.95 6.00 29.79
C SER A 104 22.86 7.08 29.86
N TRP A 105 22.34 7.36 31.07
CA TRP A 105 21.36 8.42 31.28
C TRP A 105 21.95 9.79 30.94
N ALA A 106 23.11 10.11 31.51
CA ALA A 106 23.73 11.42 31.32
C ALA A 106 24.14 11.66 29.86
N LEU A 107 24.67 10.65 29.16
CA LEU A 107 25.02 10.73 27.73
C LEU A 107 23.80 10.98 26.81
N VAL A 108 22.59 10.53 27.19
CA VAL A 108 21.35 10.82 26.45
C VAL A 108 20.79 12.19 26.82
N GLU A 109 20.82 12.54 28.11
CA GLU A 109 20.14 13.73 28.62
C GLU A 109 20.88 15.04 28.29
N VAL A 110 22.22 15.05 28.28
CA VAL A 110 22.99 16.25 27.91
C VAL A 110 22.62 16.76 26.50
N PRO A 111 22.71 15.95 25.42
CA PRO A 111 22.26 16.40 24.10
C PRO A 111 20.77 16.70 24.02
N ARG A 112 19.93 16.04 24.84
CA ARG A 112 18.48 16.29 24.85
C ARG A 112 18.13 17.67 25.35
N TYR A 113 18.66 18.06 26.50
CA TYR A 113 18.39 19.37 27.07
C TYR A 113 19.06 20.49 26.26
N LEU A 114 20.27 20.28 25.73
CA LEU A 114 20.90 21.22 24.79
C LEU A 114 20.07 21.38 23.51
N TYR A 115 19.54 20.29 22.95
CA TYR A 115 18.65 20.35 21.78
C TYR A 115 17.42 21.21 22.07
N TYR A 116 16.77 21.02 23.22
CA TYR A 116 15.59 21.81 23.60
C TYR A 116 15.91 23.28 23.84
N ALA A 117 17.04 23.60 24.47
CA ALA A 117 17.48 24.97 24.68
C ALA A 117 17.71 25.71 23.35
N VAL A 118 18.50 25.11 22.44
CA VAL A 118 18.81 25.72 21.14
C VAL A 118 17.56 25.90 20.28
N HIS A 119 16.69 24.88 20.24
CA HIS A 119 15.46 24.89 19.43
C HIS A 119 14.44 25.97 19.83
N LEU A 120 14.57 26.61 20.99
CA LEU A 120 13.67 27.70 21.41
C LEU A 120 13.90 28.99 20.62
N TYR A 121 15.14 29.21 20.15
CA TYR A 121 15.59 30.48 19.55
C TYR A 121 16.30 30.32 18.22
N LEU A 122 16.95 29.17 17.96
CA LEU A 122 17.82 28.95 16.81
C LEU A 122 17.47 27.65 16.09
N GLU A 123 17.90 27.56 14.83
CA GLU A 123 17.94 26.28 14.15
C GLU A 123 18.99 25.37 14.80
N VAL A 124 18.60 24.14 15.12
CA VAL A 124 19.49 23.21 15.81
C VAL A 124 20.59 22.75 14.86
N PRO A 125 21.89 22.84 15.22
CA PRO A 125 22.99 22.36 14.37
C PRO A 125 22.91 20.84 14.15
N PHE A 126 23.36 20.37 12.98
CA PHE A 126 23.22 18.97 12.59
C PHE A 126 23.85 17.97 13.58
N PRO A 127 25.06 18.20 14.16
CA PRO A 127 25.62 17.28 15.14
C PRO A 127 24.73 17.08 16.37
N LEU A 128 24.19 18.18 16.93
CA LEU A 128 23.29 18.12 18.09
C LEU A 128 21.96 17.43 17.76
N PHE A 129 21.41 17.69 16.57
CA PHE A 129 20.25 16.97 16.04
C PHE A 129 20.52 15.48 15.87
N TRP A 130 21.67 15.10 15.31
CA TRP A 130 22.04 13.71 15.09
C TRP A 130 22.17 12.95 16.40
N LEU A 131 22.85 13.55 17.40
CA LEU A 131 23.01 12.98 18.74
C LEU A 131 21.65 12.71 19.40
N ARG A 132 20.76 13.72 19.41
CA ARG A 132 19.41 13.61 19.99
C ARG A 132 18.59 12.44 19.44
N TYR A 133 18.71 12.16 18.16
CA TYR A 133 17.89 11.18 17.46
C TYR A 133 18.61 9.87 17.12
N SER A 134 19.90 9.73 17.43
CA SER A 134 20.68 8.52 17.08
C SER A 134 21.31 7.82 18.28
N LEU A 135 21.61 8.53 19.37
CA LEU A 135 22.25 7.94 20.56
C LEU A 135 21.45 6.79 21.20
N PHE A 136 20.12 6.80 21.04
CA PHE A 136 19.27 5.72 21.56
C PHE A 136 19.68 4.33 21.02
N ALA A 137 20.30 4.23 19.84
CA ALA A 137 20.68 2.96 19.26
C ALA A 137 21.63 2.15 20.17
N ILE A 138 22.49 2.85 20.92
CA ILE A 138 23.46 2.26 21.85
C ILE A 138 22.99 2.47 23.29
N LEU A 139 22.61 3.70 23.64
CA LEU A 139 22.39 4.08 25.03
C LEU A 139 21.06 3.59 25.60
N TYR A 140 20.10 3.22 24.74
CA TYR A 140 18.84 2.66 25.21
C TYR A 140 19.00 1.22 25.70
N PRO A 141 19.62 0.28 24.94
CA PRO A 141 19.97 -1.04 25.47
C PRO A 141 20.83 -0.99 26.74
N THR A 142 21.87 -0.15 26.78
CA THR A 142 22.76 -0.08 27.95
C THR A 142 22.06 0.54 29.16
N GLY A 143 21.30 1.62 28.96
CA GLY A 143 20.53 2.27 30.01
C GLY A 143 19.48 1.35 30.64
N ILE A 144 18.70 0.65 29.81
CA ILE A 144 17.72 -0.33 30.30
C ILE A 144 18.37 -1.50 31.02
N SER A 145 19.50 -2.01 30.51
CA SER A 145 20.22 -3.09 31.18
C SER A 145 20.71 -2.65 32.56
N GLY A 146 21.21 -1.42 32.68
CA GLY A 146 21.58 -0.82 33.96
C GLY A 146 20.39 -0.71 34.92
N GLU A 147 19.27 -0.17 34.46
CA GLU A 147 18.03 -0.03 35.25
C GLU A 147 17.49 -1.39 35.75
N LEU A 148 17.42 -2.38 34.86
CA LEU A 148 16.95 -3.72 35.21
C LEU A 148 17.85 -4.39 36.23
N LEU A 149 19.17 -4.25 36.08
CA LEU A 149 20.12 -4.80 37.03
C LEU A 149 20.01 -4.10 38.40
N GLN A 150 19.79 -2.78 38.44
CA GLN A 150 19.58 -2.05 39.70
C GLN A 150 18.31 -2.52 40.45
N ILE A 151 17.22 -2.78 39.72
CA ILE A 151 15.99 -3.36 40.29
C ILE A 151 16.27 -4.80 40.75
N PHE A 152 16.99 -5.58 39.93
CA PHE A 152 17.27 -6.98 40.18
C PHE A 152 18.14 -7.19 41.43
N THR A 153 19.21 -6.40 41.59
CA THR A 153 20.08 -6.44 42.79
C THR A 153 19.32 -6.08 44.05
N SER A 154 18.27 -5.27 43.92
CA SER A 154 17.39 -4.88 45.03
C SER A 154 16.34 -5.94 45.41
N LEU A 155 16.17 -7.02 44.63
CA LEU A 155 15.12 -8.03 44.91
C LEU A 155 15.31 -8.76 46.24
N GLY A 156 16.54 -9.14 46.57
CA GLY A 156 16.85 -9.84 47.82
C GLY A 156 16.55 -8.99 49.06
N PRO A 157 17.08 -7.76 49.14
CA PRO A 157 16.73 -6.78 50.17
C PRO A 157 15.23 -6.45 50.20
N ALA A 158 14.62 -6.14 49.06
CA ALA A 158 13.20 -5.80 48.97
C ALA A 158 12.30 -6.94 49.49
N LYS A 159 12.65 -8.21 49.25
CA LYS A 159 11.89 -9.36 49.78
C LYS A 159 11.90 -9.39 51.32
N ARG A 160 13.01 -8.98 51.93
CA ARG A 160 13.21 -9.00 53.39
C ARG A 160 12.52 -7.82 54.07
N GLU A 161 12.49 -6.66 53.41
CA GLU A 161 12.05 -5.40 54.03
C GLU A 161 10.64 -4.97 53.63
N CYS A 162 10.18 -5.27 52.41
CA CYS A 162 8.85 -4.87 51.95
C CYS A 162 8.32 -5.77 50.82
N ALA A 163 7.34 -6.63 51.15
CA ALA A 163 6.70 -7.53 50.18
C ALA A 163 6.09 -6.78 48.97
N LEU A 164 5.54 -5.58 49.20
CA LEU A 164 4.99 -4.76 48.11
C LEU A 164 6.08 -4.29 47.14
N CYS A 165 7.22 -3.82 47.64
CA CYS A 165 8.37 -3.44 46.82
C CYS A 165 8.89 -4.62 46.01
N TRP A 166 8.87 -5.83 46.58
CA TRP A 166 9.24 -7.05 45.88
C TRP A 166 8.29 -7.36 44.70
N TYR A 167 6.97 -7.35 44.93
CA TYR A 167 5.99 -7.55 43.84
C TYR A 167 6.08 -6.47 42.76
N LEU A 168 6.28 -5.21 43.15
CA LEU A 168 6.49 -4.11 42.21
C LEU A 168 7.77 -4.29 41.38
N SER A 169 8.85 -4.78 41.99
CA SER A 169 10.12 -5.06 41.29
C SER A 169 9.92 -6.12 40.19
N VAL A 170 9.25 -7.22 40.53
CA VAL A 170 8.94 -8.30 39.57
C VAL A 170 8.04 -7.78 38.45
N PHE A 171 7.01 -7.00 38.79
CA PHE A 171 6.13 -6.39 37.81
C PHE A 171 6.89 -5.47 36.83
N LEU A 172 7.77 -4.60 37.35
CA LEU A 172 8.58 -3.70 36.52
C LEU A 172 9.51 -4.48 35.58
N ILE A 173 10.22 -5.50 36.08
CA ILE A 173 11.08 -6.35 35.25
C ILE A 173 10.27 -7.00 34.12
N LEU A 174 9.08 -7.54 34.42
CA LEU A 174 8.20 -8.15 33.42
C LEU A 174 7.68 -7.14 32.39
N MET A 175 7.36 -5.91 32.81
CA MET A 175 6.88 -4.84 31.91
C MET A 175 7.95 -4.36 30.94
N TYR A 176 9.23 -4.43 31.30
CA TYR A 176 10.34 -4.06 30.42
C TYR A 176 10.51 -5.02 29.23
N ILE A 177 10.05 -6.28 29.34
CA ILE A 177 10.13 -7.28 28.26
C ILE A 177 9.32 -6.86 27.01
N PRO A 178 8.01 -6.53 27.11
CA PRO A 178 7.26 -5.98 25.98
C PRO A 178 7.53 -4.48 25.77
N GLY A 179 7.82 -3.73 26.85
CA GLY A 179 7.98 -2.27 26.80
C GLY A 179 9.23 -1.83 26.03
N SER A 180 10.36 -2.53 26.23
CA SER A 180 11.64 -2.10 25.66
C SER A 180 11.73 -2.23 24.14
N PRO A 181 11.31 -3.34 23.48
CA PRO A 181 11.32 -3.41 22.02
C PRO A 181 10.29 -2.46 21.40
N PHE A 182 9.13 -2.29 22.04
CA PHE A 182 8.10 -1.35 21.58
C PHE A 182 8.63 0.09 21.54
N MET A 183 9.25 0.56 22.62
CA MET A 183 9.83 1.90 22.70
C MET A 183 11.05 2.07 21.80
N PHE A 184 11.90 1.04 21.65
CA PHE A 184 13.00 1.06 20.69
C PHE A 184 12.50 1.28 19.26
N THR A 185 11.50 0.51 18.82
CA THR A 185 10.90 0.69 17.49
C THR A 185 10.22 2.05 17.32
N HIS A 186 9.64 2.59 18.39
CA HIS A 186 9.08 3.95 18.40
C HIS A 186 10.17 5.00 18.14
N MET A 187 11.33 4.92 18.81
CA MET A 187 12.45 5.84 18.61
C MET A 187 13.06 5.72 17.21
N VAL A 188 13.14 4.52 16.62
CA VAL A 188 13.54 4.32 15.21
C VAL A 188 12.58 5.05 14.26
N LYS A 189 11.26 4.94 14.49
CA LYS A 189 10.25 5.67 13.70
C LYS A 189 10.40 7.18 13.89
N GLN A 190 10.61 7.65 15.12
CA GLN A 190 10.82 9.06 15.42
C GLN A 190 12.07 9.60 14.72
N ARG A 191 13.19 8.87 14.73
CA ARG A 191 14.41 9.22 13.99
C ARG A 191 14.12 9.39 12.51
N ARG A 192 13.50 8.40 11.86
CA ARG A 192 13.17 8.48 10.42
C ARG A 192 12.29 9.70 10.11
N LYS A 193 11.26 9.94 10.93
CA LYS A 193 10.36 11.10 10.77
C LYS A 193 11.12 12.43 10.88
N MET A 194 11.98 12.57 11.88
CA MET A 194 12.70 13.82 12.11
C MET A 194 13.79 14.08 11.07
N PHE A 195 14.50 13.04 10.62
CA PHE A 195 15.46 13.16 9.51
C PHE A 195 14.76 13.54 8.21
N LYS A 196 13.58 12.97 7.94
CA LYS A 196 12.74 13.33 6.79
C LYS A 196 12.24 14.78 6.84
N ALA A 197 11.83 15.24 8.03
CA ALA A 197 11.39 16.62 8.22
C ALA A 197 12.53 17.62 8.02
N ARG A 198 13.76 17.26 8.43
CA ARG A 198 14.96 18.10 8.29
C ARG A 198 15.53 18.10 6.87
N SER A 199 15.40 17.00 6.13
CA SER A 199 15.90 16.89 4.75
C SER A 199 15.09 17.70 3.71
N GLY A 200 14.13 18.51 4.14
CA GLY A 200 13.42 19.43 3.25
C GLY A 200 12.59 18.73 2.16
N GLU A 201 12.02 17.55 2.42
CA GLU A 201 10.92 17.12 1.54
C GLU A 201 9.81 18.18 1.63
N PRO A 202 9.33 18.74 0.50
CA PRO A 202 8.56 19.98 0.52
C PRO A 202 7.33 19.84 1.42
N THR A 203 7.12 20.85 2.26
CA THR A 203 5.78 21.23 2.74
C THR A 203 4.82 21.13 1.56
N LYS A 204 3.67 20.44 1.76
CA LYS A 204 2.64 20.24 0.72
C LYS A 204 2.50 21.54 -0.08
N LYS A 205 3.01 21.56 -1.31
CA LYS A 205 2.76 22.64 -2.27
C LYS A 205 1.25 22.86 -2.26
N ALA A 206 0.82 24.12 -2.25
CA ALA A 206 -0.57 24.45 -2.53
C ALA A 206 -0.99 23.64 -3.76
N ALA A 207 -2.15 22.98 -3.67
CA ALA A 207 -2.63 22.15 -4.77
C ALA A 207 -2.62 23.02 -6.04
N PRO A 208 -2.04 22.53 -7.15
CA PRO A 208 -2.07 23.28 -8.40
C PRO A 208 -3.52 23.65 -8.74
N PRO A 209 -3.75 24.78 -9.42
CA PRO A 209 -5.09 25.20 -9.81
C PRO A 209 -5.81 24.07 -10.54
N ALA A 210 -7.11 23.96 -10.28
CA ALA A 210 -7.96 22.93 -10.89
C ALA A 210 -7.86 23.02 -12.43
N SER A 211 -7.62 21.88 -13.08
CA SER A 211 -7.46 21.82 -14.54
C SER A 211 -7.81 20.43 -15.05
N GLY A 212 -8.43 20.38 -16.22
CA GLY A 212 -8.88 19.14 -16.85
C GLY A 212 -10.03 18.50 -16.09
N VAL A 213 -10.08 17.16 -16.08
CA VAL A 213 -11.10 16.39 -15.34
C VAL A 213 -10.96 16.59 -13.84
N GLU A 214 -12.00 17.11 -13.19
CA GLU A 214 -12.03 17.48 -11.77
C GLU A 214 -13.35 17.08 -11.08
N PHE A 215 -13.28 16.83 -9.77
CA PHE A 215 -14.49 16.64 -8.95
C PHE A 215 -15.28 17.95 -8.88
N PRO A 216 -16.63 17.95 -8.91
CA PRO A 216 -17.44 19.16 -8.90
C PRO A 216 -17.13 20.07 -7.72
N LEU A 217 -17.21 21.38 -7.95
CA LEU A 217 -17.07 22.37 -6.90
C LEU A 217 -18.35 22.44 -6.07
N ASP A 218 -18.27 22.10 -4.79
CA ASP A 218 -19.40 22.31 -3.88
C ASP A 218 -19.54 23.80 -3.60
N LYS A 219 -20.64 24.41 -4.06
CA LYS A 219 -20.94 25.83 -3.89
C LYS A 219 -21.03 26.25 -2.42
N LYS A 220 -21.38 25.32 -1.49
CA LYS A 220 -21.51 25.65 -0.07
C LYS A 220 -20.17 25.69 0.64
N SER A 221 -19.32 24.68 0.43
CA SER A 221 -18.01 24.58 1.08
C SER A 221 -16.87 25.22 0.28
N ASN A 222 -17.13 25.62 -0.96
CA ASN A 222 -16.13 26.04 -1.95
C ASN A 222 -14.99 25.02 -2.10
N ALA A 223 -15.31 23.73 -1.95
CA ALA A 223 -14.35 22.63 -1.96
C ALA A 223 -14.78 21.51 -2.93
N ARG A 224 -13.80 20.83 -3.53
CA ARG A 224 -14.02 19.68 -4.41
C ARG A 224 -14.00 18.39 -3.60
N SER A 225 -15.16 17.99 -3.07
CA SER A 225 -15.29 16.84 -2.16
C SER A 225 -15.38 15.51 -2.92
N THR A 226 -14.43 14.60 -2.69
CA THR A 226 -14.46 13.25 -3.26
C THR A 226 -15.57 12.40 -2.66
N THR A 227 -15.93 12.65 -1.39
CA THR A 227 -16.93 11.84 -0.66
C THR A 227 -18.32 12.02 -1.24
N ILE A 228 -18.72 13.26 -1.55
CA ILE A 228 -20.06 13.58 -2.06
C ILE A 228 -20.30 12.85 -3.38
N VAL A 229 -19.36 12.95 -4.32
CA VAL A 229 -19.47 12.28 -5.62
C VAL A 229 -19.45 10.77 -5.46
N ASN A 230 -18.57 10.24 -4.60
CA ASN A 230 -18.45 8.81 -4.42
C ASN A 230 -19.76 8.21 -3.88
N GLN A 231 -20.30 8.77 -2.80
CA GLN A 231 -21.59 8.37 -2.25
C GLN A 231 -22.73 8.57 -3.26
N GLY A 232 -22.79 9.75 -3.89
CA GLY A 232 -23.81 10.09 -4.88
C GLY A 232 -23.83 9.13 -6.07
N THR A 233 -22.67 8.62 -6.48
CA THR A 233 -22.56 7.64 -7.58
C THR A 233 -23.26 6.33 -7.22
N TYR A 234 -23.00 5.78 -6.03
CA TYR A 234 -23.65 4.53 -5.61
C TYR A 234 -25.14 4.72 -5.30
N VAL A 235 -25.54 5.90 -4.84
CA VAL A 235 -26.96 6.27 -4.68
C VAL A 235 -27.64 6.27 -6.05
N ALA A 236 -27.07 6.98 -7.03
CA ALA A 236 -27.62 7.11 -8.38
C ALA A 236 -27.67 5.76 -9.10
N ALA A 237 -26.60 4.96 -9.00
CA ALA A 237 -26.47 3.68 -9.69
C ALA A 237 -27.59 2.68 -9.35
N VAL A 238 -28.19 2.75 -8.16
CA VAL A 238 -29.23 1.78 -7.75
C VAL A 238 -30.61 2.41 -7.56
N LYS A 239 -30.74 3.73 -7.75
CA LYS A 239 -31.96 4.50 -7.46
C LYS A 239 -33.22 3.90 -8.09
N ASP A 240 -33.15 3.55 -9.37
CA ASP A 240 -34.32 3.13 -10.15
C ASP A 240 -34.60 1.61 -10.07
N VAL A 241 -33.69 0.83 -9.47
CA VAL A 241 -33.80 -0.65 -9.39
C VAL A 241 -33.89 -1.18 -7.96
N ASP A 242 -33.40 -0.42 -6.98
CA ASP A 242 -33.46 -0.74 -5.55
C ASP A 242 -33.46 0.56 -4.72
N PRO A 243 -34.63 1.23 -4.59
CA PRO A 243 -34.74 2.51 -3.87
C PRO A 243 -34.34 2.41 -2.40
N GLU A 244 -34.53 1.25 -1.76
CA GLU A 244 -34.13 1.00 -0.38
C GLU A 244 -32.59 1.03 -0.24
N ALA A 245 -31.88 0.31 -1.11
CA ALA A 245 -30.42 0.34 -1.13
C ALA A 245 -29.88 1.75 -1.45
N SER A 246 -30.56 2.50 -2.34
CA SER A 246 -30.23 3.89 -2.67
C SER A 246 -30.36 4.79 -1.43
N ALA A 247 -31.49 4.69 -0.71
CA ALA A 247 -31.74 5.44 0.52
C ALA A 247 -30.74 5.06 1.63
N ALA A 248 -30.37 3.78 1.74
CA ALA A 248 -29.37 3.31 2.70
C ALA A 248 -27.98 3.89 2.40
N ALA A 249 -27.56 3.92 1.13
CA ALA A 249 -26.31 4.56 0.71
C ALA A 249 -26.31 6.06 1.00
N ALA A 250 -27.42 6.76 0.75
CA ALA A 250 -27.55 8.19 1.03
C ALA A 250 -27.46 8.54 2.53
N LYS A 251 -27.92 7.64 3.41
CA LYS A 251 -27.91 7.83 4.87
C LYS A 251 -26.57 7.49 5.54
N GLU A 252 -25.60 6.92 4.82
CA GLU A 252 -24.29 6.55 5.38
C GLU A 252 -23.45 7.81 5.72
N LYS A 253 -23.35 8.12 7.01
CA LYS A 253 -22.64 9.32 7.49
C LYS A 253 -21.12 9.15 7.47
N ASN A 254 -20.62 7.92 7.59
CA ASN A 254 -19.19 7.61 7.64
C ASN A 254 -18.73 6.91 6.36
N TRP A 255 -18.93 7.57 5.22
CA TRP A 255 -18.61 6.98 3.91
C TRP A 255 -17.18 6.44 3.81
N ARG A 256 -16.21 7.09 4.46
CA ARG A 256 -14.78 6.68 4.43
C ARG A 256 -14.56 5.22 4.82
N TYR A 257 -15.37 4.70 5.73
CA TYR A 257 -15.26 3.32 6.24
C TYR A 257 -16.53 2.50 5.98
N GLY A 258 -17.69 3.14 5.83
CA GLY A 258 -18.98 2.49 5.61
C GLY A 258 -19.29 2.12 4.15
N TYR A 259 -18.53 2.63 3.16
CA TYR A 259 -18.83 2.40 1.74
C TYR A 259 -18.84 0.91 1.33
N ALA A 260 -18.02 0.07 1.96
CA ALA A 260 -17.78 -1.30 1.50
C ALA A 260 -19.07 -2.14 1.39
N LYS A 261 -20.00 -2.01 2.35
CA LYS A 261 -21.29 -2.72 2.31
C LYS A 261 -22.16 -2.28 1.13
N HIS A 262 -22.06 -1.01 0.71
CA HIS A 262 -22.80 -0.47 -0.42
C HIS A 262 -22.22 -0.94 -1.76
N VAL A 263 -20.90 -1.14 -1.85
CA VAL A 263 -20.26 -1.75 -3.02
C VAL A 263 -20.68 -3.22 -3.15
N VAL A 264 -20.67 -3.98 -2.05
CA VAL A 264 -21.16 -5.37 -2.05
C VAL A 264 -22.62 -5.40 -2.50
N ARG A 265 -23.48 -4.57 -1.91
CA ARG A 265 -24.90 -4.49 -2.28
C ARG A 265 -25.12 -4.11 -3.74
N ASN A 266 -24.29 -3.22 -4.30
CA ASN A 266 -24.35 -2.86 -5.72
C ASN A 266 -24.14 -4.09 -6.63
N VAL A 267 -23.15 -4.94 -6.31
CA VAL A 267 -22.90 -6.19 -7.04
C VAL A 267 -24.04 -7.19 -6.87
N GLU A 268 -24.57 -7.36 -5.65
CA GLU A 268 -25.72 -8.22 -5.40
C GLU A 268 -26.95 -7.81 -6.23
N ILE A 269 -27.24 -6.51 -6.30
CA ILE A 269 -28.34 -5.97 -7.12
C ILE A 269 -28.10 -6.27 -8.60
N SER A 270 -26.87 -6.09 -9.09
CA SER A 270 -26.52 -6.41 -10.47
C SER A 270 -26.65 -7.92 -10.80
N CYS A 271 -26.64 -8.81 -9.80
CA CYS A 271 -26.90 -10.23 -10.02
C CYS A 271 -28.38 -10.56 -10.25
N LYS A 272 -29.32 -9.67 -9.90
CA LYS A 272 -30.77 -9.95 -9.98
C LYS A 272 -31.26 -10.30 -11.39
N SER A 273 -30.80 -9.55 -12.40
CA SER A 273 -31.06 -9.84 -13.81
C SER A 273 -30.10 -9.08 -14.71
N ASN A 274 -29.94 -9.51 -15.98
CA ASN A 274 -29.10 -8.80 -16.95
C ASN A 274 -29.57 -7.35 -17.16
N ALA A 275 -30.89 -7.14 -17.23
CA ALA A 275 -31.47 -5.80 -17.39
C ALA A 275 -31.15 -4.89 -16.20
N THR A 276 -31.28 -5.40 -14.96
CA THR A 276 -30.91 -4.66 -13.75
C THR A 276 -29.40 -4.36 -13.74
N CYS A 277 -28.57 -5.32 -14.12
CA CYS A 277 -27.12 -5.15 -14.22
C CYS A 277 -26.74 -3.97 -15.13
N LEU A 278 -27.31 -3.92 -16.33
CA LEU A 278 -27.05 -2.86 -17.31
C LEU A 278 -27.59 -1.51 -16.85
N LYS A 279 -28.78 -1.46 -16.24
CA LYS A 279 -29.34 -0.22 -15.65
C LYS A 279 -28.43 0.35 -14.57
N VAL A 280 -27.90 -0.50 -13.68
CA VAL A 280 -26.97 -0.07 -12.63
C VAL A 280 -25.70 0.51 -13.22
N ALA A 281 -25.11 -0.19 -14.18
CA ALA A 281 -23.88 0.24 -14.84
C ALA A 281 -24.05 1.58 -15.56
N LYS A 282 -25.15 1.73 -16.32
CA LYS A 282 -25.47 2.94 -17.05
C LYS A 282 -25.72 4.12 -16.12
N ALA A 283 -26.56 3.96 -15.09
CA ALA A 283 -26.89 5.04 -14.16
C ALA A 283 -25.67 5.55 -13.38
N GLY A 284 -24.77 4.64 -12.98
CA GLY A 284 -23.52 5.02 -12.31
C GLY A 284 -22.58 5.84 -13.21
N LEU A 285 -22.39 5.41 -14.46
CA LEU A 285 -21.54 6.13 -15.42
C LEU A 285 -22.15 7.46 -15.87
N ASP A 286 -23.46 7.50 -16.13
CA ASP A 286 -24.17 8.73 -16.49
C ASP A 286 -24.05 9.77 -15.38
N TYR A 287 -24.24 9.36 -14.11
CA TYR A 287 -24.05 10.25 -12.96
C TYR A 287 -22.62 10.82 -12.93
N LEU A 288 -21.61 9.96 -13.10
CA LEU A 288 -20.22 10.40 -13.08
C LEU A 288 -19.90 11.39 -14.21
N HIS A 289 -20.34 11.11 -15.45
CA HIS A 289 -20.06 11.96 -16.61
C HIS A 289 -20.80 13.31 -16.54
N ALA A 290 -21.99 13.34 -15.95
CA ALA A 290 -22.77 14.55 -15.77
C ALA A 290 -22.25 15.43 -14.62
N ASN A 291 -21.68 14.83 -13.57
CA ASN A 291 -21.27 15.56 -12.35
C ASN A 291 -19.78 15.88 -12.28
N PHE A 292 -18.91 15.13 -12.97
CA PHE A 292 -17.51 15.54 -13.10
C PHE A 292 -17.40 16.76 -14.00
N GLU A 293 -16.52 17.68 -13.61
CA GLU A 293 -16.24 18.91 -14.33
C GLU A 293 -15.00 18.73 -15.22
N PHE A 294 -14.96 19.44 -16.33
CA PHE A 294 -13.78 19.67 -17.15
C PHE A 294 -13.44 21.16 -17.09
N VAL A 295 -12.31 21.47 -16.47
CA VAL A 295 -11.87 22.84 -16.19
C VAL A 295 -10.83 23.27 -17.22
N THR A 296 -11.16 24.29 -18.01
CA THR A 296 -10.28 24.92 -19.00
C THR A 296 -9.97 26.37 -18.60
N LYS A 297 -9.12 27.04 -19.37
CA LYS A 297 -8.89 28.49 -19.21
C LYS A 297 -10.14 29.32 -19.53
N ASP A 298 -10.98 28.83 -20.44
CA ASP A 298 -12.14 29.55 -20.97
C ASP A 298 -13.43 29.30 -20.14
N GLY A 299 -13.37 28.38 -19.18
CA GLY A 299 -14.50 28.06 -18.30
C GLY A 299 -14.53 26.60 -17.86
N THR A 300 -15.61 26.27 -17.14
CA THR A 300 -15.89 24.93 -16.62
C THR A 300 -17.19 24.40 -17.20
N MET A 301 -17.20 23.13 -17.62
CA MET A 301 -18.39 22.42 -18.09
C MET A 301 -18.38 20.97 -17.58
N SER A 302 -19.46 20.21 -17.80
CA SER A 302 -19.44 18.78 -17.47
C SER A 302 -18.45 18.02 -18.37
N VAL A 303 -17.91 16.89 -17.90
CA VAL A 303 -17.09 16.01 -18.76
C VAL A 303 -17.89 15.57 -19.98
N ALA A 304 -19.18 15.25 -19.83
CA ALA A 304 -20.06 14.92 -20.95
C ALA A 304 -20.11 16.04 -22.02
N ASP A 305 -20.29 17.29 -21.60
CA ASP A 305 -20.28 18.45 -22.49
C ASP A 305 -18.91 18.65 -23.15
N ALA A 306 -17.82 18.55 -22.37
CA ALA A 306 -16.47 18.75 -22.87
C ALA A 306 -16.12 17.79 -24.01
N MET A 307 -16.53 16.52 -23.88
CA MET A 307 -16.29 15.51 -24.91
C MET A 307 -16.99 15.82 -26.24
N THR A 308 -18.05 16.63 -26.24
CA THR A 308 -18.78 17.00 -27.47
C THR A 308 -18.41 18.38 -28.00
N LYS A 309 -18.13 19.35 -27.11
CA LYS A 309 -17.94 20.76 -27.46
C LYS A 309 -16.50 21.17 -27.71
N ILE A 310 -15.52 20.47 -27.14
CA ILE A 310 -14.10 20.87 -27.26
C ILE A 310 -13.51 20.28 -28.55
N PRO A 311 -13.15 21.14 -29.54
CA PRO A 311 -12.53 20.70 -30.78
C PRO A 311 -11.02 20.44 -30.60
N GLY A 312 -10.40 19.94 -31.67
CA GLY A 312 -8.95 19.76 -31.75
C GLY A 312 -8.50 18.31 -31.59
N THR A 313 -7.28 18.07 -32.07
CA THR A 313 -6.62 16.77 -32.12
C THR A 313 -5.10 16.98 -32.01
N PHE A 314 -4.33 15.91 -32.03
CA PHE A 314 -2.87 15.94 -32.02
C PHE A 314 -2.29 15.65 -33.41
N GLN A 315 -1.06 16.09 -33.64
CA GLN A 315 -0.25 15.56 -34.73
C GLN A 315 0.25 14.15 -34.37
N THR A 316 0.59 13.36 -35.37
CA THR A 316 0.94 11.94 -35.18
C THR A 316 2.38 11.70 -35.61
N TYR A 317 3.20 11.13 -34.72
CA TYR A 317 4.53 10.63 -35.05
C TYR A 317 4.57 9.11 -34.92
N THR A 318 5.26 8.44 -35.85
CA THR A 318 5.44 6.99 -35.83
C THR A 318 6.90 6.64 -35.56
N ILE A 319 7.12 5.82 -34.55
CA ILE A 319 8.41 5.23 -34.21
C ILE A 319 8.40 3.79 -34.70
N GLU A 320 9.19 3.53 -35.73
CA GLU A 320 9.46 2.16 -36.19
C GLU A 320 10.58 1.57 -35.33
N GLY A 321 10.33 0.37 -34.80
CA GLY A 321 11.31 -0.41 -34.08
C GLY A 321 12.31 -1.07 -35.02
N THR A 322 13.56 -1.19 -34.57
CA THR A 322 14.66 -1.79 -35.34
C THR A 322 15.10 -3.16 -34.81
N GLY A 323 14.53 -3.57 -33.66
CA GLY A 323 14.79 -4.86 -33.05
C GLY A 323 14.27 -5.99 -33.95
N LYS A 324 14.91 -7.16 -33.87
CA LYS A 324 14.47 -8.36 -34.59
C LYS A 324 14.03 -9.42 -33.59
N ARG A 325 12.89 -10.04 -33.85
CA ARG A 325 12.46 -11.22 -33.09
C ARG A 325 13.26 -12.45 -33.54
N ALA A 326 13.70 -13.27 -32.59
CA ALA A 326 14.36 -14.54 -32.88
C ALA A 326 13.45 -15.43 -33.74
N LYS A 327 14.04 -16.21 -34.65
CA LYS A 327 13.29 -17.10 -35.57
C LYS A 327 12.57 -18.22 -34.81
N ASP A 328 13.17 -18.68 -33.72
CA ASP A 328 12.73 -19.71 -32.78
C ASP A 328 12.09 -19.11 -31.52
N PHE A 329 11.46 -17.94 -31.63
CA PHE A 329 10.83 -17.28 -30.48
C PHE A 329 9.74 -18.16 -29.86
N GLU A 330 9.90 -18.44 -28.57
CA GLU A 330 8.87 -19.02 -27.72
C GLU A 330 8.35 -17.99 -26.71
N TYR A 331 7.03 -17.94 -26.54
CA TYR A 331 6.39 -17.10 -25.54
C TYR A 331 6.92 -17.45 -24.14
N THR A 332 7.37 -16.42 -23.42
CA THR A 332 8.09 -16.58 -22.15
C THR A 332 7.34 -15.89 -21.02
N VAL A 333 7.13 -16.60 -19.91
CA VAL A 333 6.57 -16.05 -18.68
C VAL A 333 7.65 -16.08 -17.58
N PRO A 334 8.20 -14.93 -17.19
CA PRO A 334 9.14 -14.85 -16.08
C PRO A 334 8.43 -15.16 -14.76
N TYR A 335 8.92 -16.16 -14.02
CA TYR A 335 8.42 -16.50 -12.71
C TYR A 335 9.53 -16.42 -11.66
N GLN A 336 9.39 -15.44 -10.77
CA GLN A 336 10.20 -15.29 -9.59
C GLN A 336 9.32 -15.54 -8.37
N LYS A 337 9.60 -16.60 -7.63
CA LYS A 337 8.94 -16.87 -6.35
C LYS A 337 9.22 -15.70 -5.40
N PHE A 338 8.21 -15.22 -4.67
CA PHE A 338 8.37 -14.08 -3.76
C PHE A 338 9.53 -14.29 -2.77
N GLU A 339 10.35 -13.25 -2.58
CA GLU A 339 11.61 -13.26 -1.81
C GLU A 339 12.77 -14.11 -2.40
N SER A 340 12.55 -14.88 -3.47
CA SER A 340 13.62 -15.54 -4.21
C SER A 340 14.44 -14.52 -5.00
N LYS A 341 15.74 -14.76 -5.15
CA LYS A 341 16.59 -14.00 -6.08
C LYS A 341 16.61 -14.58 -7.50
N THR A 342 16.12 -15.80 -7.67
CA THR A 342 16.14 -16.52 -8.95
C THR A 342 14.87 -16.27 -9.75
N VAL A 343 15.03 -15.90 -11.02
CA VAL A 343 13.96 -15.77 -12.00
C VAL A 343 13.99 -16.98 -12.93
N ASN A 344 12.89 -17.72 -13.00
CA ASN A 344 12.73 -18.83 -13.92
C ASN A 344 11.93 -18.36 -15.15
N ASN A 345 12.54 -18.36 -16.33
CA ASN A 345 11.86 -18.00 -17.57
C ASN A 345 11.13 -19.22 -18.13
N LEU A 346 9.83 -19.33 -17.87
CA LEU A 346 9.02 -20.48 -18.24
C LEU A 346 8.61 -20.38 -19.71
N LYS A 347 8.82 -21.47 -20.47
CA LYS A 347 8.46 -21.60 -21.90
C LYS A 347 7.93 -23.01 -22.19
N GLY A 348 7.31 -23.19 -23.36
CA GLY A 348 6.88 -24.50 -23.85
C GLY A 348 6.19 -25.38 -22.80
N LYS A 349 6.68 -26.62 -22.68
CA LYS A 349 6.18 -27.60 -21.70
C LYS A 349 6.28 -27.14 -20.24
N ALA A 350 7.39 -26.49 -19.87
CA ALA A 350 7.61 -26.03 -18.49
C ALA A 350 6.59 -24.96 -18.06
N LEU A 351 6.19 -24.09 -19.00
CA LEU A 351 5.11 -23.14 -18.76
C LEU A 351 3.77 -23.85 -18.57
N LEU A 352 3.41 -24.79 -19.44
CA LEU A 352 2.16 -25.56 -19.34
C LEU A 352 2.04 -26.30 -18.00
N GLU A 353 3.10 -27.01 -17.59
CA GLU A 353 3.14 -27.70 -16.30
C GLU A 353 3.01 -26.74 -15.10
N GLN A 354 3.62 -25.56 -15.19
CA GLN A 354 3.51 -24.57 -14.12
C GLN A 354 2.10 -23.97 -14.03
N LEU A 355 1.44 -23.73 -15.17
CA LEU A 355 0.05 -23.27 -15.18
C LEU A 355 -0.87 -24.32 -14.54
N ASP A 356 -0.68 -25.61 -14.83
CA ASP A 356 -1.46 -26.70 -14.23
C ASP A 356 -1.25 -26.77 -12.71
N LYS A 357 -0.01 -26.57 -12.24
CA LYS A 357 0.29 -26.44 -10.80
C LYS A 357 -0.43 -25.25 -10.16
N TRP A 358 -0.53 -24.13 -10.86
CA TRP A 358 -1.23 -22.94 -10.36
C TRP A 358 -2.75 -23.14 -10.28
N VAL A 359 -3.36 -23.83 -11.25
CA VAL A 359 -4.78 -24.23 -11.19
C VAL A 359 -5.00 -25.20 -10.03
N ALA A 360 -4.19 -26.25 -9.91
CA ALA A 360 -4.32 -27.25 -8.85
C ALA A 360 -4.16 -26.64 -7.44
N LYS A 361 -3.28 -25.65 -7.28
CA LYS A 361 -3.11 -24.89 -6.04
C LYS A 361 -4.29 -23.94 -5.77
N GLY A 362 -5.06 -23.55 -6.80
CA GLY A 362 -6.14 -22.58 -6.72
C GLY A 362 -5.64 -21.14 -6.67
N VAL A 363 -4.54 -20.82 -7.37
CA VAL A 363 -4.07 -19.44 -7.52
C VAL A 363 -4.55 -18.77 -8.80
N ILE A 364 -4.87 -19.54 -9.85
CA ILE A 364 -5.51 -19.05 -11.07
C ILE A 364 -6.72 -19.94 -11.41
N GLU A 365 -7.64 -19.41 -12.20
CA GLU A 365 -8.77 -20.16 -12.75
C GLU A 365 -8.37 -20.95 -14.02
N ALA A 366 -9.11 -22.02 -14.35
CA ALA A 366 -8.75 -22.93 -15.44
C ALA A 366 -8.79 -22.27 -16.83
N ASP A 367 -9.73 -21.35 -17.03
CA ASP A 367 -9.84 -20.57 -18.26
C ASP A 367 -8.67 -19.58 -18.44
N ALA A 368 -8.16 -18.99 -17.36
CA ALA A 368 -6.96 -18.17 -17.36
C ALA A 368 -5.74 -19.00 -17.77
N ARG A 369 -5.64 -20.23 -17.24
CA ARG A 369 -4.62 -21.19 -17.66
C ARG A 369 -4.72 -21.47 -19.16
N ASP A 370 -5.91 -21.76 -19.67
CA ASP A 370 -6.09 -22.11 -21.08
C ASP A 370 -5.77 -20.94 -22.02
N ALA A 371 -6.13 -19.71 -21.62
CA ALA A 371 -5.79 -18.50 -22.34
C ALA A 371 -4.27 -18.29 -22.44
N VAL A 372 -3.51 -18.51 -21.36
CA VAL A 372 -2.04 -18.42 -21.42
C VAL A 372 -1.42 -19.60 -22.18
N ALA A 373 -1.97 -20.80 -22.02
CA ALA A 373 -1.53 -21.97 -22.75
C ALA A 373 -1.74 -21.82 -24.27
N ALA A 374 -2.73 -21.05 -24.70
CA ALA A 374 -2.95 -20.75 -26.11
C ALA A 374 -1.73 -20.07 -26.74
N MET A 375 -1.03 -19.19 -26.01
CA MET A 375 0.19 -18.55 -26.51
C MET A 375 1.33 -19.53 -26.81
N VAL A 376 1.32 -20.72 -26.21
CA VAL A 376 2.29 -21.78 -26.49
C VAL A 376 1.80 -22.68 -27.62
N LYS A 377 0.50 -23.00 -27.64
CA LYS A 377 -0.10 -23.97 -28.57
C LYS A 377 -0.43 -23.37 -29.95
N GLN A 378 -0.57 -22.05 -30.04
CA GLN A 378 -1.03 -21.32 -31.22
C GLN A 378 -0.08 -20.12 -31.48
N PRO A 379 1.12 -20.35 -32.07
CA PRO A 379 2.09 -19.30 -32.33
C PRO A 379 1.59 -18.13 -33.21
N GLU A 380 0.52 -18.35 -33.98
CA GLU A 380 -0.19 -17.34 -34.76
C GLU A 380 -0.72 -16.19 -33.88
N LEU A 381 -1.11 -16.47 -32.63
CA LEU A 381 -1.66 -15.47 -31.69
C LEU A 381 -0.65 -14.35 -31.37
N HIS A 382 0.63 -14.70 -31.28
CA HIS A 382 1.71 -13.73 -31.06
C HIS A 382 2.55 -13.49 -32.32
N SER A 383 2.00 -13.73 -33.50
CA SER A 383 2.65 -13.41 -34.77
C SER A 383 1.68 -12.74 -35.73
N THR A 384 1.04 -13.49 -36.62
CA THR A 384 0.15 -12.96 -37.65
C THR A 384 -1.08 -12.28 -37.08
N ALA A 385 -1.61 -12.74 -35.94
CA ALA A 385 -2.81 -12.16 -35.33
C ALA A 385 -2.62 -10.72 -34.82
N LEU A 386 -1.37 -10.25 -34.63
CA LEU A 386 -1.09 -8.90 -34.15
C LEU A 386 -1.01 -7.86 -35.28
N GLN A 387 -0.83 -8.29 -36.53
CA GLN A 387 -0.52 -7.39 -37.66
C GLN A 387 -1.61 -6.35 -37.96
N ASP A 388 -2.88 -6.74 -37.83
CA ASP A 388 -4.04 -5.88 -38.11
C ASP A 388 -4.68 -5.25 -36.87
N ARG A 389 -4.04 -5.41 -35.70
CA ARG A 389 -4.54 -4.90 -34.42
C ARG A 389 -3.64 -3.78 -33.91
N TYR A 390 -4.27 -2.73 -33.40
CA TYR A 390 -3.59 -1.57 -32.83
C TYR A 390 -3.98 -1.43 -31.36
N PHE A 391 -3.00 -1.65 -30.48
CA PHE A 391 -3.21 -1.60 -29.04
C PHE A 391 -3.04 -0.15 -28.57
N VAL A 392 -4.16 0.49 -28.23
CA VAL A 392 -4.18 1.84 -27.68
C VAL A 392 -3.93 1.74 -26.18
N LEU A 393 -2.81 2.26 -25.70
CA LEU A 393 -2.43 2.19 -24.29
C LEU A 393 -2.61 3.56 -23.63
N LEU A 394 -3.71 3.75 -22.90
CA LEU A 394 -3.92 4.92 -22.05
C LEU A 394 -3.13 4.74 -20.74
N GLY A 395 -2.01 5.45 -20.62
CA GLY A 395 -0.98 5.22 -19.61
C GLY A 395 0.06 4.20 -20.06
N ALA A 396 0.64 4.39 -21.24
CA ALA A 396 1.57 3.45 -21.88
C ALA A 396 2.79 3.09 -21.01
N GLY A 397 3.30 4.04 -20.22
CA GLY A 397 4.41 3.88 -19.29
C GLY A 397 4.05 3.29 -17.93
N SER A 398 2.80 2.87 -17.74
CA SER A 398 2.34 2.18 -16.53
C SER A 398 3.09 0.88 -16.31
N ALA A 399 3.51 0.64 -15.07
CA ALA A 399 4.23 -0.57 -14.67
C ALA A 399 3.45 -1.86 -15.00
N MET A 400 2.14 -1.87 -14.78
CA MET A 400 1.31 -3.05 -15.06
C MET A 400 0.85 -3.14 -16.52
N GLY A 401 1.14 -2.14 -17.36
CA GLY A 401 0.74 -2.12 -18.75
C GLY A 401 1.44 -3.20 -19.59
N PRO A 402 0.85 -3.62 -20.73
CA PRO A 402 1.38 -4.66 -21.59
C PRO A 402 2.44 -4.14 -22.58
N LEU A 403 2.82 -2.86 -22.53
CA LEU A 403 3.65 -2.19 -23.54
C LEU A 403 4.91 -2.99 -23.89
N ARG A 404 5.72 -3.34 -22.88
CA ARG A 404 6.98 -4.06 -23.08
C ARG A 404 6.76 -5.37 -23.82
N VAL A 405 5.83 -6.18 -23.33
CA VAL A 405 5.55 -7.51 -23.89
C VAL A 405 4.98 -7.38 -25.31
N LEU A 406 4.05 -6.45 -25.56
CA LEU A 406 3.50 -6.25 -26.90
C LEU A 406 4.55 -5.76 -27.91
N LEU A 407 5.45 -4.85 -27.51
CA LEU A 407 6.57 -4.41 -28.35
C LEU A 407 7.53 -5.57 -28.64
N GLU A 408 7.89 -6.39 -27.65
CA GLU A 408 8.69 -7.61 -27.83
C GLU A 408 8.05 -8.60 -28.82
N LEU A 409 6.71 -8.65 -28.86
CA LEU A 409 5.96 -9.49 -29.81
C LEU A 409 5.84 -8.90 -31.21
N GLY A 410 6.24 -7.64 -31.42
CA GLY A 410 6.13 -6.96 -32.72
C GLY A 410 4.75 -6.33 -32.98
N ALA A 411 3.98 -6.02 -31.94
CA ALA A 411 2.65 -5.43 -32.08
C ALA A 411 2.69 -3.96 -32.52
N ASN A 412 1.55 -3.49 -33.04
CA ASN A 412 1.32 -2.06 -33.29
C ASN A 412 0.73 -1.39 -32.05
N ILE A 413 1.42 -0.37 -31.53
CA ILE A 413 1.02 0.36 -30.33
C ILE A 413 0.58 1.78 -30.69
N ILE A 414 -0.52 2.23 -30.12
CA ILE A 414 -0.89 3.66 -30.06
C ILE A 414 -0.70 4.08 -28.60
N ALA A 415 0.37 4.78 -28.29
CA ALA A 415 0.75 5.09 -26.92
C ALA A 415 0.30 6.50 -26.50
N VAL A 416 -0.43 6.58 -25.39
CA VAL A 416 -0.80 7.83 -24.74
C VAL A 416 -0.22 7.83 -23.33
N ASP A 417 0.61 8.82 -23.02
CA ASP A 417 1.13 9.07 -21.68
C ASP A 417 1.42 10.57 -21.50
N ILE A 418 1.59 10.99 -20.24
CA ILE A 418 1.80 12.37 -19.86
C ILE A 418 2.97 12.99 -20.64
N ASN A 419 2.80 14.22 -21.08
CA ASN A 419 3.77 15.03 -21.83
C ASN A 419 4.95 15.45 -20.93
N ARG A 420 5.81 14.48 -20.57
CA ARG A 420 7.03 14.69 -19.80
C ARG A 420 8.21 14.04 -20.49
N GLU A 421 9.24 14.84 -20.77
CA GLU A 421 10.45 14.40 -21.47
C GLU A 421 11.08 13.11 -20.89
N PRO A 422 11.25 12.92 -19.55
CA PRO A 422 11.83 11.68 -19.04
C PRO A 422 10.97 10.43 -19.29
N VAL A 423 9.65 10.58 -19.36
CA VAL A 423 8.74 9.48 -19.70
C VAL A 423 8.96 9.09 -21.15
N TRP A 424 8.94 10.08 -22.05
CA TRP A 424 9.05 9.83 -23.48
C TRP A 424 10.43 9.38 -23.92
N LYS A 425 11.52 9.84 -23.31
CA LYS A 425 12.87 9.28 -23.56
C LYS A 425 12.89 7.77 -23.38
N ARG A 426 12.35 7.28 -22.24
CA ARG A 426 12.27 5.85 -21.94
C ARG A 426 11.36 5.09 -22.92
N LEU A 427 10.21 5.66 -23.27
CA LEU A 427 9.25 5.00 -24.17
C LEU A 427 9.78 4.92 -25.61
N ILE A 428 10.39 5.99 -26.11
CA ILE A 428 11.00 6.05 -27.45
C ILE A 428 12.13 5.01 -27.53
N GLU A 429 13.03 4.98 -26.56
CA GLU A 429 14.12 4.00 -26.49
C GLU A 429 13.58 2.55 -26.52
N MET A 430 12.55 2.26 -25.74
CA MET A 430 11.92 0.94 -25.72
C MET A 430 11.33 0.55 -27.08
N ALA A 431 10.65 1.47 -27.76
CA ALA A 431 10.08 1.21 -29.08
C ALA A 431 11.17 1.00 -30.15
N ARG A 432 12.19 1.87 -30.19
CA ARG A 432 13.32 1.77 -31.14
C ARG A 432 14.06 0.43 -31.04
N ASN A 433 14.21 -0.08 -29.82
CA ASN A 433 14.89 -1.35 -29.52
C ASN A 433 14.00 -2.60 -29.65
N SER A 434 12.75 -2.45 -30.09
CA SER A 434 11.79 -3.55 -30.24
C SER A 434 11.53 -3.91 -31.71
N PRO A 435 10.94 -5.08 -32.02
CA PRO A 435 10.39 -5.37 -33.35
C PRO A 435 9.03 -4.72 -33.61
N GLY A 436 8.44 -4.07 -32.60
CA GLY A 436 7.13 -3.43 -32.70
C GLY A 436 7.20 -2.01 -33.23
N LYS A 437 6.01 -1.42 -33.43
CA LYS A 437 5.82 -0.06 -33.90
C LYS A 437 5.03 0.73 -32.87
N MET A 438 5.38 1.99 -32.66
CA MET A 438 4.68 2.87 -31.72
C MET A 438 4.24 4.18 -32.38
N ILE A 439 2.94 4.46 -32.33
CA ILE A 439 2.28 5.67 -32.84
C ILE A 439 1.95 6.56 -31.64
N ILE A 440 2.36 7.83 -31.69
CA ILE A 440 2.31 8.73 -30.54
C ILE A 440 1.73 10.09 -30.93
N PRO A 441 1.01 10.77 -30.01
CA PRO A 441 0.61 12.15 -30.20
C PRO A 441 1.81 13.08 -30.00
N VAL A 442 1.96 14.08 -30.86
CA VAL A 442 2.97 15.13 -30.75
C VAL A 442 2.33 16.50 -30.92
N SER A 443 2.91 17.51 -30.24
CA SER A 443 2.43 18.90 -30.30
C SER A 443 3.04 19.73 -31.44
N LYS A 444 4.08 19.22 -32.10
CA LYS A 444 4.76 19.84 -33.26
C LYS A 444 4.43 19.10 -34.56
N ASP A 445 4.67 19.75 -35.70
CA ASP A 445 4.65 19.08 -37.00
C ASP A 445 5.73 17.98 -37.04
N PRO A 446 5.37 16.70 -37.26
CA PRO A 446 6.30 15.58 -37.34
C PRO A 446 7.49 15.80 -38.28
N LYS A 447 7.31 16.58 -39.37
CA LYS A 447 8.37 16.88 -40.34
C LYS A 447 9.47 17.79 -39.79
N THR A 448 9.20 18.50 -38.70
CA THR A 448 10.14 19.46 -38.10
C THR A 448 10.99 18.85 -36.98
N ILE A 449 10.66 17.65 -36.52
CA ILE A 449 11.31 16.97 -35.40
C ILE A 449 12.62 16.37 -35.89
N LYS A 450 13.76 16.83 -35.34
CA LYS A 450 15.09 16.46 -35.84
C LYS A 450 15.61 15.14 -35.29
N ASP A 451 15.36 14.88 -34.02
CA ASP A 451 15.91 13.72 -33.30
C ASP A 451 14.98 13.25 -32.17
N ASP A 452 15.35 12.13 -31.55
CA ASP A 452 14.56 11.52 -30.46
C ASP A 452 14.54 12.40 -29.18
N ALA A 453 15.51 13.33 -29.00
CA ALA A 453 15.52 14.24 -27.86
C ALA A 453 14.48 15.36 -28.05
N GLU A 454 14.39 15.95 -29.24
CA GLU A 454 13.32 16.89 -29.59
C GLU A 454 11.95 16.20 -29.60
N LEU A 455 11.88 14.96 -30.11
CA LEU A 455 10.66 14.15 -30.06
C LEU A 455 10.16 13.98 -28.63
N ALA A 456 11.05 13.63 -27.69
CA ALA A 456 10.70 13.45 -26.29
C ALA A 456 10.15 14.72 -25.62
N GLN A 457 10.54 15.91 -26.08
CA GLN A 457 10.06 17.19 -25.55
C GLN A 457 8.65 17.56 -26.04
N CYS A 458 8.27 17.13 -27.25
CA CYS A 458 6.97 17.47 -27.84
C CYS A 458 5.96 16.32 -27.84
N ALA A 459 6.36 15.12 -27.43
CA ALA A 459 5.52 13.93 -27.36
C ALA A 459 4.58 13.89 -26.14
N GLY A 460 3.45 13.22 -26.35
CA GLY A 460 2.49 12.87 -25.32
C GLY A 460 1.29 13.78 -25.21
N ALA A 461 0.37 13.35 -24.35
CA ALA A 461 -0.88 14.03 -24.06
C ALA A 461 -1.28 13.72 -22.61
N ASP A 462 -1.75 14.73 -21.88
CA ASP A 462 -2.16 14.54 -20.50
C ASP A 462 -3.61 14.05 -20.44
N LEU A 463 -3.83 12.83 -19.94
CA LEU A 463 -5.17 12.23 -19.84
C LEU A 463 -6.18 13.13 -19.13
N LEU A 464 -5.77 13.94 -18.14
CA LEU A 464 -6.66 14.82 -17.41
C LEU A 464 -6.96 16.11 -18.17
N ASN A 465 -5.94 16.72 -18.77
CA ASN A 465 -6.04 18.05 -19.39
C ASN A 465 -6.44 18.00 -20.87
N ASP A 466 -6.18 16.88 -21.54
CA ASP A 466 -6.39 16.70 -22.98
C ASP A 466 -7.46 15.65 -23.29
N THR A 467 -8.29 15.24 -22.32
CA THR A 467 -9.28 14.14 -22.47
C THR A 467 -10.07 14.21 -23.79
N PRO A 468 -10.68 15.34 -24.19
CA PRO A 468 -11.44 15.41 -25.45
C PRO A 468 -10.55 15.30 -26.69
N LYS A 469 -9.37 15.95 -26.67
CA LYS A 469 -8.41 15.92 -27.80
C LYS A 469 -7.84 14.53 -28.01
N ILE A 470 -7.55 13.80 -26.93
CA ILE A 470 -7.09 12.41 -26.99
C ILE A 470 -8.16 11.55 -27.63
N ALA A 471 -9.43 11.71 -27.23
CA ALA A 471 -10.53 10.95 -27.81
C ALA A 471 -10.69 11.21 -29.32
N ASN A 472 -10.63 12.47 -29.74
CA ASN A 472 -10.65 12.84 -31.15
C ASN A 472 -9.47 12.22 -31.91
N TRP A 473 -8.26 12.34 -31.37
CA TRP A 473 -7.05 11.79 -31.98
C TRP A 473 -7.08 10.26 -32.12
N VAL A 474 -7.49 9.54 -31.07
CA VAL A 474 -7.55 8.07 -31.06
C VAL A 474 -8.57 7.55 -32.07
N MET A 475 -9.72 8.21 -32.22
CA MET A 475 -10.75 7.79 -33.19
C MET A 475 -10.25 7.78 -34.63
N ASP A 476 -9.39 8.74 -34.97
CA ASP A 476 -8.85 8.92 -36.32
C ASP A 476 -7.69 7.96 -36.64
N GLN A 477 -7.14 7.29 -35.62
CA GLN A 477 -6.03 6.37 -35.84
C GLN A 477 -6.47 5.11 -36.59
N GLN A 478 -5.73 4.79 -37.65
CA GLN A 478 -5.81 3.53 -38.40
C GLN A 478 -7.25 3.15 -38.80
N PRO A 479 -7.89 3.91 -39.71
CA PRO A 479 -9.25 3.62 -40.17
C PRO A 479 -9.40 2.18 -40.66
N GLY A 480 -10.54 1.56 -40.35
CA GLY A 480 -10.85 0.17 -40.74
C GLY A 480 -10.13 -0.92 -39.92
N LYS A 481 -9.02 -0.61 -39.25
CA LYS A 481 -8.32 -1.56 -38.37
C LYS A 481 -8.98 -1.67 -37.00
N GLN A 482 -8.74 -2.77 -36.29
CA GLN A 482 -9.27 -2.95 -34.94
C GLN A 482 -8.40 -2.20 -33.93
N LEU A 483 -9.04 -1.32 -33.15
CA LEU A 483 -8.41 -0.67 -32.00
C LEU A 483 -8.70 -1.48 -30.73
N VAL A 484 -7.67 -1.86 -29.99
CA VAL A 484 -7.77 -2.51 -28.68
C VAL A 484 -7.45 -1.47 -27.61
N LEU A 485 -8.49 -0.89 -27.01
CA LEU A 485 -8.39 0.20 -26.03
C LEU A 485 -8.02 -0.35 -24.66
N GLY A 486 -6.82 -0.10 -24.18
CA GLY A 486 -6.34 -0.55 -22.88
C GLY A 486 -6.13 0.60 -21.89
N CYS A 487 -6.77 0.53 -20.72
CA CYS A 487 -6.68 1.56 -19.69
C CYS A 487 -5.77 1.12 -18.53
N TYR A 488 -4.51 1.60 -18.53
CA TYR A 488 -3.47 1.17 -17.59
C TYR A 488 -2.97 2.27 -16.67
N ALA A 489 -3.34 3.53 -16.89
CA ALA A 489 -2.98 4.64 -16.03
C ALA A 489 -3.56 4.47 -14.62
N TYR A 490 -2.73 4.70 -13.60
CA TYR A 490 -3.09 4.61 -12.20
C TYR A 490 -2.34 5.67 -11.40
N LEU A 491 -3.04 6.28 -10.44
CA LEU A 491 -2.49 7.22 -9.45
C LEU A 491 -3.14 6.94 -8.09
N ASP A 492 -2.72 7.65 -7.04
CA ASP A 492 -3.28 7.45 -5.71
C ASP A 492 -4.52 8.33 -5.45
N SER A 493 -5.49 7.75 -4.71
CA SER A 493 -6.63 8.47 -4.15
C SER A 493 -7.48 9.21 -5.19
N ALA A 494 -7.75 10.50 -5.01
CA ALA A 494 -8.64 11.32 -5.84
C ALA A 494 -8.19 11.40 -7.31
N LEU A 495 -6.87 11.47 -7.54
CA LEU A 495 -6.31 11.50 -8.89
C LEU A 495 -6.62 10.24 -9.68
N PHE A 496 -6.75 9.08 -9.00
CA PHE A 496 -7.12 7.86 -9.70
C PHE A 496 -8.53 7.94 -10.28
N VAL A 497 -9.48 8.47 -9.52
CA VAL A 497 -10.87 8.61 -9.98
C VAL A 497 -10.90 9.55 -11.19
N ARG A 498 -10.19 10.69 -11.12
CA ARG A 498 -10.09 11.63 -12.24
C ARG A 498 -9.54 10.97 -13.51
N LEU A 499 -8.45 10.19 -13.38
CA LEU A 499 -7.91 9.43 -14.51
C LEU A 499 -8.87 8.37 -15.03
N ALA A 500 -9.56 7.65 -14.14
CA ALA A 500 -10.51 6.63 -14.51
C ALA A 500 -11.71 7.22 -15.28
N ILE A 501 -12.20 8.40 -14.89
CA ILE A 501 -13.23 9.16 -15.62
C ILE A 501 -12.71 9.65 -16.97
N ALA A 502 -11.50 10.21 -17.02
CA ALA A 502 -10.90 10.65 -18.28
C ALA A 502 -10.79 9.49 -19.29
N MET A 503 -10.25 8.36 -18.85
CA MET A 503 -10.13 7.16 -19.70
C MET A 503 -11.50 6.61 -20.09
N ASP A 504 -12.49 6.58 -19.18
CA ASP A 504 -13.84 6.13 -19.52
C ASP A 504 -14.49 7.01 -20.57
N ALA A 505 -14.37 8.34 -20.46
CA ALA A 505 -14.90 9.28 -21.43
C ALA A 505 -14.27 9.09 -22.82
N ILE A 506 -12.95 8.90 -22.89
CA ILE A 506 -12.24 8.56 -24.13
C ILE A 506 -12.78 7.25 -24.71
N VAL A 507 -12.82 6.19 -23.90
CA VAL A 507 -13.29 4.86 -24.32
C VAL A 507 -14.72 4.92 -24.82
N ALA A 508 -15.63 5.56 -24.08
CA ALA A 508 -17.04 5.68 -24.45
C ALA A 508 -17.20 6.29 -25.85
N ARG A 509 -16.50 7.39 -26.12
CA ARG A 509 -16.54 8.10 -27.41
C ARG A 509 -15.96 7.25 -28.54
N VAL A 510 -14.84 6.56 -28.31
CA VAL A 510 -14.22 5.70 -29.32
C VAL A 510 -15.11 4.49 -29.63
N LEU A 511 -15.65 3.80 -28.62
CA LEU A 511 -16.53 2.64 -28.80
C LEU A 511 -17.83 3.00 -29.52
N GLU A 512 -18.39 4.17 -29.25
CA GLU A 512 -19.58 4.67 -29.94
C GLU A 512 -19.36 4.73 -31.46
N LYS A 513 -18.19 5.20 -31.91
CA LYS A 513 -17.85 5.39 -33.32
C LYS A 513 -17.20 4.18 -33.99
N ARG A 514 -16.32 3.45 -33.29
CA ARG A 514 -15.53 2.31 -33.81
C ARG A 514 -16.16 0.99 -33.37
N LYS A 515 -17.14 0.49 -34.12
CA LYS A 515 -17.89 -0.74 -33.77
C LYS A 515 -17.04 -2.00 -33.67
N ASN A 516 -15.93 -2.07 -34.39
CA ASN A 516 -14.98 -3.19 -34.34
C ASN A 516 -13.95 -3.09 -33.20
N ALA A 517 -13.97 -2.02 -32.40
CA ALA A 517 -13.03 -1.83 -31.31
C ALA A 517 -13.23 -2.86 -30.19
N ALA A 518 -12.13 -3.16 -29.49
CA ALA A 518 -12.10 -3.98 -28.30
C ALA A 518 -11.64 -3.16 -27.09
N LEU A 519 -11.92 -3.65 -25.89
CA LEU A 519 -11.64 -2.98 -24.63
C LEU A 519 -10.84 -3.89 -23.71
N GLY A 520 -9.83 -3.33 -23.05
CA GLY A 520 -8.90 -4.01 -22.16
C GLY A 520 -8.77 -3.29 -20.82
N PHE A 521 -8.96 -4.03 -19.72
CA PHE A 521 -8.70 -3.56 -18.37
C PHE A 521 -7.98 -4.61 -17.53
N LEU A 522 -7.19 -4.13 -16.56
CA LEU A 522 -6.68 -4.95 -15.47
C LEU A 522 -7.52 -4.74 -14.22
N CYS A 523 -8.30 -5.76 -13.89
CA CYS A 523 -9.08 -5.79 -12.66
C CYS A 523 -8.16 -6.06 -11.47
N SER A 524 -8.36 -5.33 -10.37
CA SER A 524 -7.70 -5.65 -9.11
C SER A 524 -8.43 -6.80 -8.43
N PRO A 525 -7.74 -7.79 -7.85
CA PRO A 525 -8.40 -8.84 -7.07
C PRO A 525 -9.02 -8.31 -5.77
N THR A 526 -8.77 -7.04 -5.41
CA THR A 526 -9.28 -6.37 -4.21
C THR A 526 -10.60 -5.62 -4.39
N ASP A 527 -11.48 -6.12 -5.25
CA ASP A 527 -12.86 -5.63 -5.47
C ASP A 527 -13.87 -6.78 -5.20
N VAL A 528 -15.17 -6.50 -5.39
CA VAL A 528 -16.25 -7.49 -5.28
C VAL A 528 -16.55 -8.08 -6.66
N PHE A 529 -16.49 -9.41 -6.77
CA PHE A 529 -16.67 -10.11 -8.04
C PHE A 529 -17.67 -11.26 -7.93
N VAL A 530 -18.35 -11.54 -9.04
CA VAL A 530 -18.97 -12.84 -9.27
C VAL A 530 -17.88 -13.84 -9.64
N THR A 531 -18.01 -15.06 -9.13
CA THR A 531 -17.04 -16.16 -9.24
C THR A 531 -17.76 -17.44 -9.62
N SER A 532 -17.01 -18.48 -10.00
CA SER A 532 -17.57 -19.81 -10.20
C SER A 532 -18.00 -20.45 -8.87
N ASP A 533 -18.86 -21.46 -8.95
CA ASP A 533 -19.24 -22.25 -7.79
C ASP A 533 -18.06 -23.08 -7.26
N GLU A 534 -17.12 -23.47 -8.12
CA GLU A 534 -15.86 -24.10 -7.71
C GLU A 534 -15.04 -23.19 -6.79
N THR A 535 -14.96 -21.89 -7.11
CA THR A 535 -14.30 -20.89 -6.25
C THR A 535 -15.01 -20.77 -4.90
N HIS A 536 -16.35 -20.85 -4.87
CA HIS A 536 -17.13 -20.88 -3.63
C HIS A 536 -16.81 -22.11 -2.77
N GLU A 537 -16.84 -23.30 -3.37
CA GLU A 537 -16.51 -24.55 -2.68
C GLU A 537 -15.06 -24.58 -2.18
N ALA A 538 -14.11 -24.08 -2.98
CA ALA A 538 -12.71 -24.01 -2.62
C ALA A 538 -12.49 -23.20 -1.33
N ARG A 539 -13.20 -22.07 -1.15
CA ARG A 539 -13.16 -21.28 0.09
C ARG A 539 -13.70 -22.04 1.29
N ALA A 540 -14.81 -22.76 1.11
CA ALA A 540 -15.39 -23.58 2.17
C ALA A 540 -14.42 -24.70 2.60
N LYS A 541 -13.73 -25.33 1.64
CA LYS A 541 -12.65 -26.30 1.90
C LYS A 541 -11.46 -25.64 2.59
N ALA A 542 -11.04 -24.45 2.17
CA ALA A 542 -9.95 -23.70 2.79
C ALA A 542 -10.25 -23.35 4.25
N LEU A 543 -11.49 -22.95 4.57
CA LEU A 543 -11.95 -22.69 5.94
C LEU A 543 -11.83 -23.91 6.86
N LYS A 544 -12.09 -25.11 6.34
CA LYS A 544 -11.93 -26.37 7.09
C LYS A 544 -10.47 -26.78 7.30
N ARG A 545 -9.57 -26.29 6.45
CA ARG A 545 -8.12 -26.60 6.47
C ARG A 545 -7.27 -25.49 7.09
N VAL A 546 -7.90 -24.52 7.76
CA VAL A 546 -7.19 -23.46 8.47
C VAL A 546 -6.25 -24.07 9.51
N PRO A 547 -4.95 -23.71 9.53
CA PRO A 547 -4.02 -24.17 10.54
C PRO A 547 -4.47 -23.83 11.96
N TRP A 548 -4.25 -24.74 12.91
CA TRP A 548 -4.68 -24.59 14.30
C TRP A 548 -4.22 -23.27 14.96
N TRP A 549 -3.01 -22.80 14.65
CA TRP A 549 -2.46 -21.55 15.19
C TRP A 549 -3.25 -20.31 14.74
N GLN A 550 -3.81 -20.31 13.52
CA GLN A 550 -4.66 -19.20 13.05
C GLN A 550 -5.99 -19.18 13.80
N SER A 551 -6.52 -20.36 14.15
CA SER A 551 -7.71 -20.48 14.99
C SER A 551 -7.46 -20.00 16.42
N LEU A 552 -6.26 -20.24 16.98
CA LEU A 552 -5.88 -19.68 18.28
C LEU A 552 -5.71 -18.16 18.24
N LEU A 553 -5.07 -17.61 17.20
CA LEU A 553 -4.94 -16.15 17.06
C LEU A 553 -6.30 -15.46 17.06
N LYS A 554 -7.35 -16.08 16.50
CA LYS A 554 -8.71 -15.52 16.53
C LYS A 554 -9.28 -15.31 17.93
N LEU A 555 -8.81 -16.05 18.94
CA LEU A 555 -9.28 -15.90 20.31
C LEU A 555 -8.80 -14.58 20.94
N VAL A 556 -7.65 -14.06 20.49
CA VAL A 556 -7.02 -12.86 21.04
C VAL A 556 -7.09 -11.64 20.11
N LEU A 557 -7.35 -11.85 18.82
CA LEU A 557 -7.45 -10.78 17.84
C LEU A 557 -8.84 -10.12 17.82
N PRO A 558 -8.93 -8.81 17.48
CA PRO A 558 -10.21 -8.14 17.28
C PRO A 558 -11.09 -8.84 16.24
N LYS A 559 -12.41 -8.87 16.43
CA LYS A 559 -13.40 -9.54 15.54
C LYS A 559 -13.34 -9.10 14.07
N LYS A 560 -12.77 -7.93 13.79
CA LYS A 560 -12.55 -7.40 12.43
C LYS A 560 -11.39 -8.05 11.67
N MET A 561 -10.58 -8.88 12.33
CA MET A 561 -9.45 -9.62 11.74
C MET A 561 -9.81 -11.08 11.47
N LEU A 562 -9.18 -11.68 10.45
CA LEU A 562 -9.39 -13.07 10.05
C LEU A 562 -10.89 -13.40 9.85
N VAL A 563 -11.63 -12.46 9.27
CA VAL A 563 -13.05 -12.61 8.97
C VAL A 563 -13.19 -13.69 7.92
N LYS A 564 -14.07 -14.68 8.15
CA LYS A 564 -14.30 -15.79 7.22
C LYS A 564 -14.68 -15.23 5.83
N ASN A 565 -14.07 -15.77 4.77
CA ASN A 565 -14.42 -15.47 3.39
C ASN A 565 -15.68 -16.23 2.96
N ALA A 566 -16.73 -16.15 3.79
CA ALA A 566 -18.01 -16.79 3.55
C ALA A 566 -18.99 -15.70 3.12
N ILE A 567 -19.32 -15.68 1.83
CA ILE A 567 -20.32 -14.76 1.28
C ILE A 567 -21.47 -15.58 0.78
N ARG A 568 -22.67 -15.08 1.06
CA ARG A 568 -23.92 -15.70 0.67
C ARG A 568 -23.99 -15.71 -0.86
N GLN A 569 -24.43 -16.83 -1.41
CA GLN A 569 -24.84 -16.85 -2.81
C GLN A 569 -26.06 -15.95 -3.00
N VAL A 570 -26.12 -15.27 -4.14
CA VAL A 570 -27.25 -14.40 -4.51
C VAL A 570 -28.12 -15.14 -5.50
N LYS A 571 -29.43 -15.15 -5.25
CA LYS A 571 -30.41 -15.65 -6.22
C LYS A 571 -30.84 -14.52 -7.13
N SER A 572 -30.83 -14.77 -8.44
CA SER A 572 -31.45 -13.89 -9.43
C SER A 572 -32.97 -14.06 -9.46
N ASP A 573 -33.63 -13.14 -10.14
CA ASP A 573 -35.10 -13.14 -10.30
C ASP A 573 -35.58 -14.36 -11.10
N ASP A 574 -34.73 -14.91 -11.98
CA ASP A 574 -34.97 -16.15 -12.75
C ASP A 574 -34.52 -17.43 -12.01
N GLY A 575 -34.18 -17.33 -10.72
CA GLY A 575 -33.84 -18.47 -9.86
C GLY A 575 -32.41 -19.02 -10.00
N LYS A 576 -31.57 -18.43 -10.87
CA LYS A 576 -30.14 -18.79 -10.95
C LYS A 576 -29.40 -18.31 -9.71
N THR A 577 -28.25 -18.93 -9.48
CA THR A 577 -27.40 -18.66 -8.31
C THR A 577 -26.08 -18.02 -8.75
N PHE A 578 -25.64 -17.02 -8.00
CA PHE A 578 -24.41 -16.28 -8.20
C PHE A 578 -23.53 -16.38 -6.95
N SER A 579 -22.33 -16.90 -7.13
CA SER A 579 -21.31 -16.96 -6.08
C SER A 579 -20.48 -15.68 -6.09
N ILE A 580 -20.41 -14.96 -4.98
CA ILE A 580 -19.68 -13.67 -4.88
C ILE A 580 -18.43 -13.83 -4.00
N VAL A 581 -17.39 -13.06 -4.30
CA VAL A 581 -16.23 -12.80 -3.43
C VAL A 581 -16.12 -11.32 -3.08
N ASP A 582 -15.80 -11.03 -1.82
CA ASP A 582 -15.58 -9.70 -1.25
C ASP A 582 -14.07 -9.57 -1.03
N GLY A 583 -13.41 -9.13 -2.08
CA GLY A 583 -11.98 -8.83 -2.07
C GLY A 583 -11.67 -7.45 -1.50
N LEU A 584 -12.68 -6.64 -1.11
CA LEU A 584 -12.46 -5.23 -0.78
C LEU A 584 -11.44 -5.05 0.34
N ALA A 585 -10.44 -4.24 0.04
CA ALA A 585 -9.49 -3.75 1.03
C ALA A 585 -9.93 -2.35 1.48
N VAL A 586 -10.69 -2.26 2.59
CA VAL A 586 -11.21 -0.98 3.11
C VAL A 586 -10.11 0.09 3.29
N ALA A 587 -8.89 -0.36 3.59
CA ALA A 587 -7.69 0.46 3.69
C ALA A 587 -7.37 1.26 2.41
N GLN A 588 -7.61 0.69 1.21
CA GLN A 588 -7.41 1.38 -0.08
C GLN A 588 -8.40 2.57 -0.25
N GLY A 589 -9.57 2.47 0.37
CA GLY A 589 -10.55 3.54 0.48
C GLY A 589 -11.52 3.69 -0.68
N PRO A 590 -12.55 4.54 -0.51
CA PRO A 590 -13.69 4.61 -1.41
C PRO A 590 -13.33 5.08 -2.82
N ASN A 591 -12.33 5.96 -2.96
CA ASN A 591 -11.88 6.46 -4.28
C ASN A 591 -11.31 5.34 -5.15
N TYR A 592 -10.49 4.46 -4.57
CA TYR A 592 -9.97 3.30 -5.29
C TYR A 592 -11.09 2.36 -5.72
N ALA A 593 -12.03 2.05 -4.81
CA ALA A 593 -13.16 1.18 -5.12
C ALA A 593 -14.06 1.75 -6.22
N LEU A 594 -14.34 3.07 -6.21
CA LEU A 594 -15.10 3.73 -7.27
C LEU A 594 -14.37 3.68 -8.62
N ALA A 595 -13.08 4.02 -8.65
CA ALA A 595 -12.27 4.02 -9.86
C ALA A 595 -12.21 2.64 -10.53
N LYS A 596 -12.20 1.55 -9.76
CA LYS A 596 -12.29 0.18 -10.28
C LYS A 596 -13.72 -0.21 -10.67
N ARG A 597 -14.71 0.16 -9.87
CA ARG A 597 -16.12 -0.17 -10.14
C ARG A 597 -16.65 0.45 -11.44
N LEU A 598 -16.28 1.70 -11.73
CA LEU A 598 -16.71 2.35 -12.98
C LEU A 598 -16.14 1.65 -14.22
N GLN A 599 -14.91 1.11 -14.14
CA GLN A 599 -14.32 0.31 -15.23
C GLN A 599 -15.14 -0.95 -15.50
N HIS A 600 -15.62 -1.61 -14.43
CA HIS A 600 -16.50 -2.78 -14.56
C HIS A 600 -17.84 -2.41 -15.22
N TRP A 601 -18.44 -1.29 -14.83
CA TRP A 601 -19.67 -0.81 -15.48
C TRP A 601 -19.47 -0.58 -16.98
N ARG A 602 -18.36 0.05 -17.38
CA ARG A 602 -18.05 0.27 -18.79
C ARG A 602 -17.85 -1.04 -19.55
N CYS A 603 -17.16 -2.00 -18.96
CA CYS A 603 -16.97 -3.33 -19.55
C CYS A 603 -18.30 -4.01 -19.89
N MET A 604 -19.26 -4.01 -18.95
CA MET A 604 -20.56 -4.64 -19.15
C MET A 604 -21.36 -3.94 -20.27
N LEU A 605 -21.35 -2.60 -20.30
CA LEU A 605 -22.03 -1.85 -21.36
C LEU A 605 -21.36 -2.01 -22.73
N ALA A 606 -20.02 -2.02 -22.78
CA ALA A 606 -19.27 -2.21 -24.02
C ALA A 606 -19.53 -3.59 -24.62
N ARG A 607 -19.54 -4.63 -23.78
CA ARG A 607 -19.81 -6.00 -24.23
C ARG A 607 -21.23 -6.17 -24.73
N GLU A 608 -22.22 -5.61 -24.02
CA GLU A 608 -23.61 -5.58 -24.47
C GLU A 608 -23.77 -4.86 -25.82
N ALA A 609 -22.96 -3.82 -26.06
CA ALA A 609 -22.92 -3.11 -27.34
C ALA A 609 -22.18 -3.86 -28.47
N GLY A 610 -21.75 -5.11 -28.24
CA GLY A 610 -21.13 -5.97 -29.25
C GLY A 610 -19.60 -5.93 -29.29
N HIS A 611 -18.95 -5.18 -28.39
CA HIS A 611 -17.49 -5.09 -28.35
C HIS A 611 -16.85 -6.31 -27.66
N THR A 612 -15.63 -6.65 -28.06
CA THR A 612 -14.81 -7.62 -27.31
C THR A 612 -14.23 -6.93 -26.07
N VAL A 613 -14.33 -7.55 -24.89
CA VAL A 613 -13.94 -6.96 -23.61
C VAL A 613 -13.06 -7.93 -22.81
N SER A 614 -11.75 -7.68 -22.81
CA SER A 614 -10.74 -8.36 -21.98
C SER A 614 -10.62 -7.65 -20.62
N THR A 615 -11.28 -8.17 -19.59
CA THR A 615 -11.33 -7.54 -18.26
C THR A 615 -10.92 -8.53 -17.16
N ASN A 616 -9.63 -8.88 -17.20
CA ASN A 616 -9.11 -10.00 -16.44
C ASN A 616 -8.52 -9.55 -15.10
N ILE A 617 -8.64 -10.40 -14.08
CA ILE A 617 -8.16 -10.11 -12.73
C ILE A 617 -6.65 -10.34 -12.69
N ALA A 618 -5.91 -9.28 -12.38
CA ALA A 618 -4.46 -9.31 -12.31
C ALA A 618 -3.96 -9.89 -10.96
N PRO A 619 -2.76 -10.47 -10.93
CA PRO A 619 -2.15 -11.00 -9.71
C PRO A 619 -1.91 -9.94 -8.62
N SER A 620 -1.84 -10.41 -7.36
CA SER A 620 -1.29 -9.61 -6.25
C SER A 620 0.21 -9.38 -6.47
N THR A 621 0.52 -8.21 -7.01
CA THR A 621 1.84 -7.92 -7.57
C THR A 621 2.67 -7.02 -6.66
N ALA A 622 3.88 -7.45 -6.31
CA ALA A 622 4.88 -6.70 -5.57
C ALA A 622 5.57 -5.66 -6.46
N THR A 623 4.83 -4.61 -6.84
CA THR A 623 5.41 -3.46 -7.53
C THR A 623 6.20 -2.58 -6.57
N VAL A 624 7.18 -1.84 -7.09
CA VAL A 624 7.96 -0.85 -6.32
C VAL A 624 7.03 0.16 -5.62
N SER A 625 5.96 0.58 -6.32
CA SER A 625 4.94 1.48 -5.78
C SER A 625 4.13 0.90 -4.62
N VAL A 626 4.16 -0.41 -4.36
CA VAL A 626 3.51 -1.01 -3.18
C VAL A 626 4.53 -1.31 -2.09
N VAL A 627 5.66 -1.92 -2.44
CA VAL A 627 6.65 -2.40 -1.47
C VAL A 627 7.52 -1.30 -0.86
N HIS A 628 7.53 -0.09 -1.42
CA HIS A 628 8.19 1.06 -0.79
C HIS A 628 7.58 1.40 0.59
N ASN A 629 6.31 1.04 0.82
CA ASN A 629 5.67 1.18 2.12
C ASN A 629 6.03 -0.03 3.01
N PRO A 630 6.73 0.18 4.15
CA PRO A 630 7.19 -0.93 5.01
C PRO A 630 6.07 -1.82 5.54
N GLN A 631 4.88 -1.27 5.77
CA GLN A 631 3.74 -2.02 6.29
C GLN A 631 3.17 -2.96 5.22
N PHE A 632 3.06 -2.49 3.96
CA PHE A 632 2.67 -3.36 2.85
C PHE A 632 3.75 -4.40 2.52
N ALA A 633 5.02 -4.01 2.55
CA ALA A 633 6.13 -4.96 2.38
C ALA A 633 6.12 -6.06 3.44
N ALA A 634 5.93 -5.71 4.72
CA ALA A 634 5.79 -6.68 5.80
C ALA A 634 4.53 -7.55 5.60
N ALA A 635 3.41 -6.96 5.20
CA ALA A 635 2.18 -7.72 4.94
C ALA A 635 2.39 -8.75 3.82
N TYR A 636 3.03 -8.40 2.71
CA TYR A 636 3.29 -9.33 1.61
C TYR A 636 4.13 -10.54 2.04
N LYS A 637 5.09 -10.34 2.96
CA LYS A 637 5.86 -11.45 3.56
C LYS A 637 5.01 -12.41 4.39
N GLY A 638 3.95 -11.93 5.04
CA GLY A 638 3.04 -12.76 5.83
C GLY A 638 1.87 -13.35 5.03
N MET A 639 1.53 -12.77 3.87
CA MET A 639 0.37 -13.20 3.09
C MET A 639 0.48 -14.65 2.58
N GLY A 640 1.69 -15.16 2.35
CA GLY A 640 1.93 -16.55 1.96
C GLY A 640 1.50 -17.60 3.01
N TYR A 641 1.21 -17.20 4.25
CA TYR A 641 0.68 -18.09 5.29
C TYR A 641 -0.84 -18.29 5.19
N PHE A 642 -1.52 -17.59 4.28
CA PHE A 642 -2.95 -17.71 4.04
C PHE A 642 -3.20 -18.42 2.71
N ALA A 643 -2.99 -19.74 2.68
CA ALA A 643 -3.17 -20.54 1.48
C ALA A 643 -4.56 -20.34 0.84
N PRO A 644 -4.66 -20.30 -0.51
CA PRO A 644 -3.57 -20.52 -1.48
C PRO A 644 -2.80 -19.26 -1.90
N MET A 645 -2.97 -18.14 -1.20
CA MET A 645 -2.40 -16.83 -1.55
C MET A 645 -0.93 -16.88 -1.95
N GLU A 646 -0.60 -16.21 -3.06
CA GLU A 646 0.78 -16.04 -3.53
C GLU A 646 0.99 -14.59 -4.02
N ILE A 647 2.14 -14.02 -3.66
CA ILE A 647 2.58 -12.71 -4.14
C ILE A 647 3.55 -12.96 -5.29
N VAL A 648 3.43 -12.18 -6.36
CA VAL A 648 4.29 -12.29 -7.54
C VAL A 648 4.94 -10.96 -7.90
N TYR A 649 5.96 -11.02 -8.74
CA TYR A 649 6.59 -9.82 -9.28
C TYR A 649 5.95 -9.37 -10.59
N GLN A 650 6.20 -8.11 -10.92
CA GLN A 650 5.60 -7.38 -12.04
C GLN A 650 5.75 -8.09 -13.39
N ASP A 651 6.92 -8.67 -13.68
CA ASP A 651 7.16 -9.31 -14.97
C ASP A 651 6.25 -10.51 -15.24
N LEU A 652 5.92 -11.30 -14.20
CA LEU A 652 4.94 -12.39 -14.32
C LEU A 652 3.58 -11.82 -14.70
N SER A 653 3.13 -10.79 -14.00
CA SER A 653 1.83 -10.16 -14.23
C SER A 653 1.76 -9.53 -15.62
N ASN A 654 2.82 -8.84 -16.07
CA ASN A 654 2.86 -8.26 -17.41
C ASN A 654 2.73 -9.36 -18.48
N ALA A 655 3.48 -10.46 -18.36
CA ALA A 655 3.41 -11.55 -19.32
C ALA A 655 2.03 -12.24 -19.29
N MET A 656 1.61 -12.76 -18.14
CA MET A 656 0.33 -13.46 -17.98
C MET A 656 -0.86 -12.62 -18.47
N MET A 657 -0.95 -11.36 -18.05
CA MET A 657 -2.09 -10.52 -18.42
C MET A 657 -2.05 -10.09 -19.89
N THR A 658 -0.87 -9.97 -20.50
CA THR A 658 -0.76 -9.74 -21.95
C THR A 658 -1.18 -10.97 -22.74
N ALA A 659 -0.81 -12.18 -22.29
CA ALA A 659 -1.24 -13.43 -22.89
C ALA A 659 -2.77 -13.56 -22.89
N VAL A 660 -3.42 -13.32 -21.75
CA VAL A 660 -4.89 -13.38 -21.66
C VAL A 660 -5.54 -12.30 -22.53
N LEU A 661 -5.01 -11.07 -22.54
CA LEU A 661 -5.48 -10.00 -23.43
C LEU A 661 -5.42 -10.40 -24.91
N ILE A 662 -4.30 -10.96 -25.36
CA ILE A 662 -4.13 -11.38 -26.75
C ILE A 662 -5.10 -12.51 -27.09
N ASN A 663 -5.19 -13.54 -26.23
CA ASN A 663 -6.18 -14.60 -26.42
C ASN A 663 -7.59 -14.03 -26.54
N ASP A 664 -7.99 -13.12 -25.66
CA ASP A 664 -9.35 -12.56 -25.66
C ASP A 664 -9.71 -11.79 -26.93
N VAL A 665 -8.77 -11.00 -27.48
CA VAL A 665 -9.03 -10.21 -28.70
C VAL A 665 -8.84 -10.99 -29.99
N CYS A 666 -8.19 -12.15 -29.93
CA CYS A 666 -7.90 -12.99 -31.09
C CYS A 666 -8.79 -14.24 -31.16
N ASN A 667 -9.33 -14.72 -30.04
CA ASN A 667 -10.11 -15.95 -29.95
C ASN A 667 -11.62 -15.66 -29.91
N PRO A 668 -12.38 -15.96 -30.99
CA PRO A 668 -13.83 -15.74 -31.03
C PRO A 668 -14.61 -16.56 -29.99
N LYS A 669 -14.02 -17.63 -29.44
CA LYS A 669 -14.63 -18.47 -28.40
C LYS A 669 -14.37 -17.95 -26.98
N SER A 670 -13.55 -16.91 -26.80
CA SER A 670 -13.31 -16.33 -25.48
C SER A 670 -14.62 -15.73 -24.93
N PRO A 671 -14.91 -15.87 -23.61
CA PRO A 671 -15.99 -15.15 -22.94
C PRO A 671 -15.93 -13.62 -23.12
N ALA A 672 -14.73 -13.08 -23.38
CA ALA A 672 -14.51 -11.68 -23.70
C ALA A 672 -15.21 -11.25 -25.01
N ASN A 673 -15.39 -12.16 -25.97
CA ASN A 673 -16.07 -11.88 -27.22
C ASN A 673 -17.58 -11.76 -26.97
N ALA A 674 -18.22 -10.69 -27.46
CA ALA A 674 -19.65 -10.43 -27.24
C ALA A 674 -20.57 -11.54 -27.76
N SER A 675 -20.16 -12.31 -28.76
CA SER A 675 -20.94 -13.43 -29.30
C SER A 675 -21.07 -14.63 -28.34
N PHE A 676 -20.15 -14.75 -27.37
CA PHE A 676 -20.30 -15.72 -26.29
C PHE A 676 -21.54 -15.38 -25.46
N LYS A 677 -22.43 -16.33 -25.20
CA LYS A 677 -23.67 -16.02 -24.47
C LYS A 677 -23.42 -16.03 -22.97
N LEU A 678 -23.60 -14.88 -22.32
CA LEU A 678 -23.69 -14.75 -20.87
C LEU A 678 -25.16 -14.62 -20.47
N ASP A 679 -25.56 -15.28 -19.39
CA ASP A 679 -26.88 -15.11 -18.78
C ASP A 679 -27.06 -13.72 -18.15
N ASN A 680 -25.97 -13.14 -17.63
CA ASN A 680 -25.89 -11.80 -17.09
C ASN A 680 -24.48 -11.23 -17.32
N GLN A 681 -24.36 -9.99 -17.82
CA GLN A 681 -23.05 -9.37 -18.11
C GLN A 681 -22.09 -9.37 -16.92
N ILE A 682 -22.58 -9.38 -15.67
CA ILE A 682 -21.71 -9.43 -14.49
C ILE A 682 -20.88 -10.73 -14.40
N ARG A 683 -21.29 -11.81 -15.10
CA ARG A 683 -20.50 -13.05 -15.18
C ARG A 683 -19.22 -12.89 -15.98
N LEU A 684 -19.07 -11.82 -16.77
CA LEU A 684 -17.84 -11.54 -17.50
C LEU A 684 -16.62 -11.61 -16.58
N PHE A 685 -16.74 -11.10 -15.35
CA PHE A 685 -15.63 -11.06 -14.40
C PHE A 685 -15.35 -12.40 -13.70
N ALA A 686 -16.14 -13.45 -13.94
CA ALA A 686 -15.88 -14.77 -13.36
C ALA A 686 -14.83 -15.57 -14.15
N TYR A 687 -14.48 -15.10 -15.37
CA TYR A 687 -13.58 -15.78 -16.28
C TYR A 687 -12.19 -15.13 -16.33
N GLY A 688 -11.18 -15.90 -16.76
CA GLY A 688 -9.85 -15.40 -17.09
C GLY A 688 -9.07 -14.86 -15.88
N SER A 689 -9.43 -15.30 -14.67
CA SER A 689 -8.95 -14.70 -13.42
C SER A 689 -7.60 -15.25 -12.97
N CYS A 690 -6.60 -14.37 -12.91
CA CYS A 690 -5.30 -14.61 -12.27
C CYS A 690 -5.29 -13.97 -10.87
N HIS A 691 -6.24 -14.34 -10.00
CA HIS A 691 -6.43 -13.71 -8.68
C HIS A 691 -5.35 -14.05 -7.63
N PHE A 692 -4.43 -14.96 -7.95
CA PHE A 692 -3.32 -15.43 -7.10
C PHE A 692 -3.72 -15.82 -5.66
N GLY A 693 -4.84 -16.54 -5.59
CA GLY A 693 -5.36 -17.15 -4.36
C GLY A 693 -6.30 -16.28 -3.51
N ILE A 694 -6.43 -14.98 -3.78
CA ILE A 694 -7.35 -14.09 -3.01
C ILE A 694 -8.78 -14.62 -3.00
N TRP A 695 -9.25 -15.17 -4.12
CA TRP A 695 -10.62 -15.63 -4.23
C TRP A 695 -10.89 -16.96 -3.53
N ARG A 696 -9.87 -17.80 -3.34
CA ARG A 696 -10.01 -19.17 -2.84
C ARG A 696 -9.54 -19.34 -1.38
N MET A 697 -9.00 -18.29 -0.76
CA MET A 697 -8.53 -18.34 0.63
C MET A 697 -9.67 -18.29 1.66
N ALA A 698 -9.36 -18.80 2.87
CA ALA A 698 -10.31 -18.93 3.97
C ALA A 698 -10.83 -17.61 4.56
N TYR A 699 -10.06 -16.52 4.45
CA TYR A 699 -10.38 -15.23 5.07
C TYR A 699 -10.52 -14.11 4.05
N LYS A 700 -11.34 -13.10 4.38
CA LYS A 700 -11.50 -11.92 3.54
C LYS A 700 -10.17 -11.17 3.43
N CYS A 701 -9.81 -10.71 2.23
CA CYS A 701 -8.54 -10.01 1.96
C CYS A 701 -8.33 -8.81 2.89
N GLY A 702 -9.38 -8.00 3.08
CA GLY A 702 -9.34 -6.84 3.98
C GLY A 702 -9.11 -7.17 5.46
N SER A 703 -9.20 -8.44 5.88
CA SER A 703 -9.08 -8.86 7.28
C SER A 703 -7.76 -9.54 7.65
N ILE A 704 -6.90 -9.82 6.66
CA ILE A 704 -5.60 -10.50 6.88
C ILE A 704 -4.41 -9.54 6.91
N GLY A 705 -4.57 -8.28 6.47
CA GLY A 705 -3.44 -7.38 6.24
C GLY A 705 -2.58 -7.10 7.49
N GLU A 706 -3.21 -6.76 8.61
CA GLU A 706 -2.50 -6.48 9.87
C GLU A 706 -1.84 -7.73 10.45
N VAL A 707 -2.53 -8.87 10.39
CA VAL A 707 -1.99 -10.17 10.84
C VAL A 707 -0.82 -10.59 9.96
N SER A 708 -0.91 -10.40 8.65
CA SER A 708 0.17 -10.67 7.70
C SER A 708 1.37 -9.77 7.98
N ALA A 709 1.15 -8.49 8.29
CA ALA A 709 2.24 -7.58 8.65
C ALA A 709 2.93 -8.02 9.94
N LEU A 710 2.17 -8.45 10.96
CA LEU A 710 2.72 -9.01 12.19
C LEU A 710 3.60 -10.24 11.92
N ILE A 711 3.10 -11.20 11.12
CA ILE A 711 3.88 -12.38 10.69
C ILE A 711 5.15 -11.95 9.94
N GLY A 712 5.03 -10.99 9.03
CA GLY A 712 6.17 -10.44 8.30
C GLY A 712 7.21 -9.82 9.22
N TYR A 713 6.79 -9.06 10.25
CA TYR A 713 7.70 -8.51 11.24
C TYR A 713 8.35 -9.60 12.10
N MET A 714 7.60 -10.62 12.53
CA MET A 714 8.18 -11.76 13.26
C MET A 714 9.28 -12.44 12.44
N LYS A 715 9.10 -12.59 11.12
CA LYS A 715 10.13 -13.12 10.22
C LYS A 715 11.34 -12.19 10.10
N ILE A 716 11.12 -10.89 9.95
CA ILE A 716 12.19 -9.88 9.87
C ILE A 716 13.03 -9.86 11.15
N TYR A 717 12.38 -9.99 12.31
CA TYR A 717 13.04 -9.92 13.61
C TYR A 717 13.29 -11.30 14.26
N ALA A 718 13.17 -12.39 13.50
CA ALA A 718 13.23 -13.75 14.02
C ALA A 718 14.54 -14.02 14.78
N ILE A 719 15.68 -13.55 14.25
CA ILE A 719 16.99 -13.70 14.90
C ILE A 719 17.00 -13.02 16.28
N TYR A 720 16.44 -11.81 16.39
CA TYR A 720 16.34 -11.10 17.67
C TYR A 720 15.37 -11.79 18.62
N LEU A 721 14.22 -12.27 18.13
CA LEU A 721 13.25 -13.01 18.94
C LEU A 721 13.83 -14.33 19.46
N HIS A 722 14.58 -15.06 18.64
CA HIS A 722 15.28 -16.27 19.06
C HIS A 722 16.40 -15.98 20.05
N ALA A 723 17.22 -14.95 19.81
CA ALA A 723 18.26 -14.55 20.75
C ALA A 723 17.67 -14.17 22.12
N THR A 724 16.58 -13.40 22.14
CA THR A 724 15.86 -13.04 23.36
C THR A 724 15.23 -14.26 24.03
N GLY A 725 14.65 -15.18 23.25
CA GLY A 725 14.08 -16.43 23.76
C GLY A 725 15.13 -17.33 24.40
N ILE A 726 16.29 -17.51 23.76
CA ILE A 726 17.43 -18.25 24.31
C ILE A 726 17.94 -17.57 25.58
N ALA A 727 18.06 -16.24 25.60
CA ALA A 727 18.47 -15.50 26.78
C ALA A 727 17.47 -15.68 27.94
N LEU A 728 16.17 -15.63 27.66
CA LEU A 728 15.10 -15.86 28.65
C LEU A 728 15.09 -17.31 29.17
N SER A 729 15.26 -18.30 28.30
CA SER A 729 15.34 -19.71 28.70
C SER A 729 16.61 -20.02 29.47
N ALA A 730 17.76 -19.45 29.07
CA ALA A 730 19.00 -19.55 29.82
C ALA A 730 18.88 -18.89 31.20
N PHE A 731 18.22 -17.73 31.27
CA PHE A 731 17.93 -17.04 32.52
C PHE A 731 16.97 -17.83 33.42
N ALA A 732 15.86 -18.35 32.87
CA ALA A 732 14.92 -19.19 33.62
C ALA A 732 15.56 -20.49 34.12
N ALA A 733 16.40 -21.12 33.29
CA ALA A 733 17.16 -22.32 33.67
C ALA A 733 18.22 -22.00 34.74
N LEU A 734 18.88 -20.85 34.66
CA LEU A 734 19.81 -20.38 35.68
C LEU A 734 19.10 -20.19 37.03
N VAL A 735 17.94 -19.52 37.03
CA VAL A 735 17.12 -19.28 38.23
C VAL A 735 16.55 -20.59 38.80
N ALA A 736 16.16 -21.54 37.94
CA ALA A 736 15.64 -22.83 38.37
C ALA A 736 16.74 -23.76 38.95
N ASN A 737 17.95 -23.78 38.38
CA ASN A 737 19.03 -24.65 38.83
C ASN A 737 19.82 -24.10 40.03
N LYS A 738 19.97 -22.78 40.14
CA LYS A 738 20.81 -22.16 41.18
C LYS A 738 20.01 -21.44 42.26
N GLY A 739 18.68 -21.48 42.21
CA GLY A 739 17.83 -20.50 42.88
C GLY A 739 18.01 -19.10 42.25
N ALA A 740 17.12 -18.16 42.57
CA ALA A 740 17.36 -16.77 42.21
C ALA A 740 18.72 -16.38 42.81
N PRO A 741 19.69 -15.89 42.01
CA PRO A 741 21.06 -15.72 42.45
C PRO A 741 21.10 -14.76 43.65
N HIS A 742 21.28 -15.34 44.83
CA HIS A 742 21.71 -14.61 46.00
C HIS A 742 23.16 -14.21 45.72
N THR A 743 23.41 -12.90 45.68
CA THR A 743 24.72 -12.24 45.49
C THR A 743 25.35 -12.39 44.10
N TRP A 744 25.01 -11.46 43.19
CA TRP A 744 25.91 -10.88 42.19
C TRP A 744 25.65 -9.38 42.13
#